data_AF-A0A6G3UBC4-F1
#
_entry.id   AF-A0A6G3UBC4-F1
#
_cell.length_a   1.000
_cell.length_b   1.000
_cell.length_c   1.000
_cell.angle_alpha   90.00
_cell.angle_beta   90.00
_cell.angle_gamma   90.00
#
_symmetry.space_group_name_H-M   'P 1'
#
loop_
_entity.id
_entity.type
_entity.pdbx_description
1 polymer ?
#
loop_
_entity_poly.entity_id
_entity_poly.type
_entity_poly.pdbx_seq_one_letter_code
_entity_poly.pdbx_strand_id
1 'polypeptide(L)'
;MLSLTLASLMDEVHAHSGAVYLLAPDQPVLEMAVTAGLPRAFAAPWERIGLSAPLPVSEAVRERRLVWVGGEEEMAHRYPRIAMVLPYPFSLAALPIATETRAYGAVYVTWPGAHPPELSDGEREHLTAACDRLAVRLERAAEQSLPLPPEPDLSAAPLLGQLSGTLGSVEAVRMVSRLPYGLCSLDLHGRVGFANAAAADLLGVPADRLVGSQLWASVPWLNDPVHEDRYRAALLSQHATSFVALRPPHQWLSFRLHPSTTGLSVRISRAGAVRGPNRPAPPPGDAPARLVDISQVLSLAGALTEAAGVQDVVQLVADEIAPAVGSQGLVMLGARAGRLLVLGHRGYRDPPVVERFDGMPLSEPTPGSQVLRTGVPAFFESREELERLYPVLIVNPSTFASWAYLPLIASGRPVGTCVLAYAEPHRFATEERAVLICLAGLIAQALDRALLFDAKQRLAHGLQEALLPHTLPSVPGLESAARYLPATRGMEVGGDFYDLVGTGGAAAAVIGDVQGHNVTAAGLMGQVRTAVRAYTTVGQAPEEVMRSTNRLLLDLGADLFASCLYLRLDPVRGRAVMSRAGHPPPLLRRPDGRVRVLDLAGGPLLGIDGGAVYPATEVGLSPGSLLVLYTDGLVESPGTDFEEALAALGRRLTELGDLPLDELADALVRPRAAAEHRLDDIA
;
A
#
# COMPACT_ATOMS: atom_id res chain seq x y z
N MET A 1 -20.25 3.21 -30.05
CA MET A 1 -21.01 2.35 -29.11
C MET A 1 -20.68 2.72 -27.68
N LEU A 2 -19.40 2.68 -27.27
CA LEU A 2 -18.94 3.09 -25.95
C LEU A 2 -19.21 4.56 -25.67
N SER A 3 -18.88 5.44 -26.63
CA SER A 3 -19.09 6.89 -26.55
C SER A 3 -20.56 7.25 -26.32
N LEU A 4 -21.47 6.77 -27.19
CA LEU A 4 -22.91 7.02 -27.07
C LEU A 4 -23.49 6.53 -25.74
N THR A 5 -23.05 5.38 -25.25
CA THR A 5 -23.50 4.87 -23.94
C THR A 5 -22.99 5.75 -22.80
N LEU A 6 -21.73 6.19 -22.84
CA LEU A 6 -21.18 7.12 -21.85
C LEU A 6 -21.92 8.46 -21.84
N ALA A 7 -22.22 9.02 -23.01
CA ALA A 7 -22.98 10.26 -23.15
C ALA A 7 -24.39 10.15 -22.54
N SER A 8 -25.15 9.11 -22.93
CA SER A 8 -26.51 8.86 -22.41
C SER A 8 -26.50 8.67 -20.89
N LEU A 9 -25.52 7.91 -20.38
CA LEU A 9 -25.37 7.66 -18.95
C LEU A 9 -25.10 8.97 -18.19
N MET A 10 -24.19 9.81 -18.69
CA MET A 10 -23.88 11.10 -18.07
C MET A 10 -25.09 12.06 -18.09
N ASP A 11 -25.84 12.12 -19.19
CA ASP A 11 -27.02 12.98 -19.31
C ASP A 11 -28.14 12.56 -18.34
N GLU A 12 -28.38 11.25 -18.19
CA GLU A 12 -29.42 10.68 -17.31
C GLU A 12 -29.21 11.00 -15.83
N VAL A 13 -27.95 11.09 -15.38
CA VAL A 13 -27.59 11.35 -13.98
C VAL A 13 -26.98 12.73 -13.76
N HIS A 14 -27.01 13.59 -14.78
CA HIS A 14 -26.44 14.93 -14.75
C HIS A 14 -24.95 14.97 -14.33
N ALA A 15 -24.17 13.95 -14.71
CA ALA A 15 -22.73 13.95 -14.51
C ALA A 15 -22.04 14.85 -15.53
N HIS A 16 -20.96 15.52 -15.13
CA HIS A 16 -20.27 16.49 -16.00
C HIS A 16 -19.06 15.91 -16.73
N SER A 17 -18.50 14.79 -16.24
CA SER A 17 -17.41 14.08 -16.91
C SER A 17 -17.45 12.59 -16.60
N GLY A 18 -16.79 11.77 -17.42
CA GLY A 18 -16.68 10.33 -17.22
C GLY A 18 -15.75 9.66 -18.23
N ALA A 19 -15.46 8.38 -18.00
CA ALA A 19 -14.73 7.55 -18.96
C ALA A 19 -15.12 6.08 -18.87
N VAL A 20 -14.85 5.36 -19.96
CA VAL A 20 -14.97 3.91 -20.05
C VAL A 20 -13.58 3.29 -20.13
N TYR A 21 -13.31 2.36 -19.22
CA TYR A 21 -12.14 1.48 -19.24
C TYR A 21 -12.53 0.09 -19.73
N LEU A 22 -11.70 -0.51 -20.58
CA LEU A 22 -11.82 -1.91 -20.98
C LEU A 22 -10.66 -2.71 -20.41
N LEU A 23 -10.94 -3.96 -20.02
CA LEU A 23 -9.91 -4.87 -19.57
C LEU A 23 -9.11 -5.40 -20.77
N ALA A 24 -7.79 -5.22 -20.74
CA ALA A 24 -6.90 -5.67 -21.80
C ALA A 24 -6.92 -7.21 -21.93
N PRO A 25 -6.85 -7.76 -23.16
CA PRO A 25 -6.68 -9.20 -23.35
C PRO A 25 -5.38 -9.67 -22.72
N ASP A 26 -5.45 -10.75 -21.92
CA ASP A 26 -4.30 -11.43 -21.31
C ASP A 26 -3.46 -10.60 -20.30
N GLN A 27 -3.95 -9.42 -19.88
CA GLN A 27 -3.29 -8.58 -18.87
C GLN A 27 -4.32 -8.07 -17.85
N PRO A 28 -4.00 -8.07 -16.54
CA PRO A 28 -4.89 -7.53 -15.51
C PRO A 28 -4.81 -5.98 -15.48
N VAL A 29 -5.05 -5.34 -16.62
CA VAL A 29 -4.91 -3.89 -16.83
C VAL A 29 -6.17 -3.35 -17.49
N LEU A 30 -6.71 -2.28 -16.91
CA LEU A 30 -7.79 -1.47 -17.45
C LEU A 30 -7.18 -0.37 -18.35
N GLU A 31 -7.63 -0.30 -19.59
CA GLU A 31 -7.22 0.69 -20.58
C GLU A 31 -8.38 1.62 -20.91
N MET A 32 -8.11 2.93 -20.88
CA MET A 32 -9.10 3.94 -21.17
C MET A 32 -9.47 3.93 -22.66
N ALA A 33 -10.70 3.51 -22.95
CA ALA A 33 -11.21 3.43 -24.30
C ALA A 33 -11.79 4.76 -24.79
N VAL A 34 -12.61 5.41 -23.95
CA VAL A 34 -13.31 6.66 -24.29
C VAL A 34 -13.45 7.56 -23.06
N THR A 35 -13.27 8.87 -23.24
CA THR A 35 -13.55 9.90 -22.24
C THR A 35 -14.62 10.89 -22.72
N ALA A 36 -15.30 11.54 -21.76
CA ALA A 36 -16.28 12.59 -22.01
C ALA A 36 -16.21 13.68 -20.95
N GLY A 37 -16.47 14.93 -21.36
CA GLY A 37 -16.62 16.09 -20.45
C GLY A 37 -15.33 16.74 -19.95
N LEU A 38 -14.20 16.03 -19.98
CA LEU A 38 -12.87 16.58 -19.67
C LEU A 38 -11.84 16.14 -20.73
N PRO A 39 -10.76 16.92 -20.94
CA PRO A 39 -9.66 16.49 -21.80
C PRO A 39 -9.02 15.20 -21.29
N ARG A 40 -8.78 14.24 -22.19
CA ARG A 40 -8.03 13.01 -21.90
C ARG A 40 -6.69 13.25 -21.22
N ALA A 41 -6.02 14.37 -21.52
CA ALA A 41 -4.78 14.79 -20.87
C ALA A 41 -4.90 14.90 -19.33
N PHE A 42 -6.08 15.19 -18.78
CA PHE A 42 -6.27 15.28 -17.33
C PHE A 42 -6.22 13.90 -16.66
N ALA A 43 -6.59 12.87 -17.41
CA ALA A 43 -6.61 11.49 -16.98
C ALA A 43 -5.38 10.69 -17.48
N ALA A 44 -4.40 11.36 -18.09
CA ALA A 44 -3.14 10.75 -18.53
C ALA A 44 -2.43 9.92 -17.45
N PRO A 45 -2.43 10.29 -16.15
CA PRO A 45 -1.87 9.43 -15.09
C PRO A 45 -2.55 8.08 -14.93
N TRP A 46 -3.78 7.97 -15.40
CA TRP A 46 -4.65 6.81 -15.21
C TRP A 46 -5.16 6.26 -16.52
N GLU A 47 -4.51 6.56 -17.65
CA GLU A 47 -4.92 6.02 -18.95
C GLU A 47 -4.82 4.49 -18.99
N ARG A 48 -3.86 3.93 -18.24
CA ARG A 48 -3.71 2.50 -17.99
C ARG A 48 -3.61 2.24 -16.50
N ILE A 49 -4.45 1.34 -15.98
CA ILE A 49 -4.58 1.08 -14.54
C ILE A 49 -4.47 -0.42 -14.29
N GLY A 50 -3.54 -0.86 -13.44
CA GLY A 50 -3.51 -2.25 -12.98
C GLY A 50 -4.74 -2.58 -12.12
N LEU A 51 -5.32 -3.78 -12.26
CA LEU A 51 -6.48 -4.21 -11.46
C LEU A 51 -6.22 -4.27 -9.95
N SER A 52 -4.96 -4.41 -9.53
CA SER A 52 -4.56 -4.36 -8.12
C SER A 52 -4.43 -2.93 -7.59
N ALA A 53 -4.42 -1.90 -8.44
CA ALA A 53 -4.29 -0.52 -8.00
C ALA A 53 -5.46 -0.15 -7.06
N PRO A 54 -5.21 0.60 -5.96
CA PRO A 54 -6.25 1.07 -5.05
C PRO A 54 -6.93 2.32 -5.61
N LEU A 55 -7.65 2.17 -6.72
CA LEU A 55 -8.41 3.23 -7.38
C LEU A 55 -9.89 2.81 -7.44
N PRO A 56 -10.85 3.77 -7.46
CA PRO A 56 -12.28 3.45 -7.48
C PRO A 56 -12.68 2.54 -8.66
N VAL A 57 -12.08 2.76 -9.83
CA VAL A 57 -12.39 1.98 -11.05
C VAL A 57 -11.88 0.54 -11.00
N SER A 58 -10.67 0.30 -10.47
CA SER A 58 -10.14 -1.05 -10.29
C SER A 58 -10.83 -1.79 -9.15
N GLU A 59 -11.18 -1.09 -8.05
CA GLU A 59 -12.00 -1.65 -6.97
C GLU A 59 -13.38 -2.06 -7.48
N ALA A 60 -14.05 -1.22 -8.28
CA ALA A 60 -15.37 -1.54 -8.83
C ALA A 60 -15.36 -2.84 -9.66
N VAL A 61 -14.30 -3.08 -10.44
CA VAL A 61 -14.12 -4.33 -11.20
C VAL A 61 -13.84 -5.52 -10.29
N ARG A 62 -12.90 -5.37 -9.35
CA ARG A 62 -12.48 -6.45 -8.45
C ARG A 62 -13.62 -6.91 -7.54
N GLU A 63 -14.32 -5.96 -6.94
CA GLU A 63 -15.42 -6.21 -6.01
C GLU A 63 -16.77 -6.43 -6.72
N ARG A 64 -16.82 -6.23 -8.04
CA ARG A 64 -18.02 -6.33 -8.89
C ARG A 64 -19.22 -5.55 -8.30
N ARG A 65 -18.97 -4.33 -7.80
CA ARG A 65 -19.99 -3.45 -7.22
C ARG A 65 -19.75 -1.99 -7.54
N LEU A 66 -20.80 -1.18 -7.41
CA LEU A 66 -20.69 0.28 -7.45
C LEU A 66 -19.81 0.77 -6.29
N VAL A 67 -18.85 1.64 -6.63
CA VAL A 67 -18.00 2.36 -5.71
C VAL A 67 -18.38 3.84 -5.79
N TRP A 68 -18.91 4.37 -4.70
CA TRP A 68 -19.22 5.80 -4.54
C TRP A 68 -18.17 6.46 -3.66
N VAL A 69 -17.79 7.69 -4.02
CA VAL A 69 -16.93 8.58 -3.25
C VAL A 69 -17.58 9.96 -3.24
N GLY A 70 -18.12 10.36 -2.09
CA GLY A 70 -19.01 11.50 -1.97
C GLY A 70 -18.35 12.88 -2.02
N GLY A 71 -17.03 12.96 -1.85
CA GLY A 71 -16.32 14.23 -1.89
C GLY A 71 -14.82 14.12 -1.57
N GLU A 72 -14.18 15.28 -1.40
CA GLU A 72 -12.72 15.41 -1.23
C GLU A 72 -12.20 14.67 0.01
N GLU A 73 -12.87 14.80 1.16
CA GLU A 73 -12.45 14.15 2.41
C GLU A 73 -12.46 12.62 2.28
N GLU A 74 -13.55 12.07 1.71
CA GLU A 74 -13.66 10.63 1.48
C GLU A 74 -12.66 10.15 0.42
N MET A 75 -12.44 10.94 -0.63
CA MET A 75 -11.43 10.68 -1.66
C MET A 75 -10.03 10.64 -1.04
N ALA A 76 -9.69 11.60 -0.18
CA ALA A 76 -8.40 11.64 0.50
C ALA A 76 -8.20 10.47 1.48
N HIS A 77 -9.27 10.04 2.15
CA HIS A 77 -9.23 8.93 3.10
C HIS A 77 -9.13 7.56 2.42
N ARG A 78 -9.97 7.30 1.39
CA ARG A 78 -10.05 5.98 0.74
C ARG A 78 -9.12 5.84 -0.46
N TYR A 79 -8.83 6.93 -1.16
CA TYR A 79 -8.06 6.95 -2.42
C TYR A 79 -7.04 8.11 -2.43
N PRO A 80 -6.11 8.17 -1.46
CA PRO A 80 -5.18 9.30 -1.29
C PRO A 80 -4.39 9.64 -2.56
N ARG A 81 -4.10 8.65 -3.41
CA ARG A 81 -3.36 8.83 -4.67
C ARG A 81 -4.10 9.69 -5.68
N ILE A 82 -5.43 9.59 -5.73
CA ILE A 82 -6.26 10.45 -6.59
C ILE A 82 -6.33 11.85 -5.98
N ALA A 83 -6.56 11.94 -4.67
CA ALA A 83 -6.64 13.22 -3.96
C ALA A 83 -5.33 14.04 -4.07
N MET A 84 -4.17 13.38 -4.11
CA MET A 84 -2.88 14.04 -4.33
C MET A 84 -2.74 14.67 -5.73
N VAL A 85 -3.34 14.07 -6.75
CA VAL A 85 -3.23 14.51 -8.15
C VAL A 85 -4.35 15.47 -8.54
N LEU A 86 -5.55 15.24 -8.00
CA LEU A 86 -6.73 16.05 -8.19
C LEU A 86 -7.22 16.53 -6.81
N PRO A 87 -6.52 17.48 -6.17
CA PRO A 87 -6.87 18.03 -4.87
C PRO A 87 -8.00 19.07 -5.02
N TYR A 88 -9.09 18.67 -5.67
CA TYR A 88 -10.22 19.52 -6.00
C TYR A 88 -11.51 18.88 -5.49
N PRO A 89 -12.53 19.68 -5.15
CA PRO A 89 -13.79 19.14 -4.66
C PRO A 89 -14.63 18.56 -5.81
N PHE A 90 -14.71 17.24 -5.90
CA PHE A 90 -15.60 16.50 -6.81
C PHE A 90 -16.04 15.18 -6.16
N SER A 91 -17.15 14.63 -6.65
CA SER A 91 -17.66 13.31 -6.27
C SER A 91 -17.52 12.35 -7.45
N LEU A 92 -17.36 11.05 -7.18
CA LEU A 92 -17.09 10.04 -8.21
C LEU A 92 -17.89 8.76 -7.95
N ALA A 93 -18.52 8.23 -9.00
CA ALA A 93 -19.08 6.89 -9.02
C ALA A 93 -18.32 6.05 -10.04
N ALA A 94 -17.85 4.87 -9.63
CA ALA A 94 -17.25 3.87 -10.49
C ALA A 94 -18.08 2.57 -10.45
N LEU A 95 -18.33 1.98 -11.62
CA LEU A 95 -19.14 0.77 -11.76
C LEU A 95 -18.43 -0.25 -12.66
N PRO A 96 -18.50 -1.55 -12.35
CA PRO A 96 -18.01 -2.59 -13.24
C PRO A 96 -18.92 -2.71 -14.46
N ILE A 97 -18.31 -3.00 -15.61
CA ILE A 97 -18.99 -3.51 -16.79
C ILE A 97 -18.79 -5.03 -16.79
N ALA A 98 -19.72 -5.77 -16.20
CA ALA A 98 -19.59 -7.21 -16.02
C ALA A 98 -20.93 -7.93 -16.21
N THR A 99 -20.88 -9.14 -16.75
CA THR A 99 -21.96 -10.13 -16.64
C THR A 99 -21.70 -11.01 -15.43
N GLU A 100 -22.61 -11.93 -15.09
CA GLU A 100 -22.42 -12.86 -13.96
C GLU A 100 -21.08 -13.63 -14.07
N THR A 101 -20.70 -13.99 -15.29
CA THR A 101 -19.56 -14.87 -15.57
C THR A 101 -18.27 -14.13 -15.90
N ARG A 102 -18.33 -12.90 -16.42
CA ARG A 102 -17.14 -12.19 -16.92
C ARG A 102 -17.16 -10.69 -16.67
N ALA A 103 -16.01 -10.11 -16.33
CA ALA A 103 -15.80 -8.66 -16.31
C ALA A 103 -15.15 -8.20 -17.61
N TYR A 104 -15.65 -7.10 -18.17
CA TYR A 104 -15.18 -6.51 -19.43
C TYR A 104 -14.45 -5.19 -19.21
N GLY A 105 -14.67 -4.52 -18.08
CA GLY A 105 -14.09 -3.21 -17.79
C GLY A 105 -14.84 -2.47 -16.69
N ALA A 106 -14.74 -1.15 -16.69
CA ALA A 106 -15.47 -0.27 -15.76
C ALA A 106 -15.84 1.07 -16.41
N VAL A 107 -16.86 1.73 -15.86
CA VAL A 107 -17.19 3.14 -16.13
C VAL A 107 -16.94 3.95 -14.88
N TYR A 108 -16.45 5.18 -15.02
CA TYR A 108 -16.64 6.18 -13.97
C TYR A 108 -17.36 7.42 -14.50
N VAL A 109 -18.05 8.09 -13.59
CA VAL A 109 -18.64 9.41 -13.80
C VAL A 109 -18.38 10.30 -12.59
N THR A 110 -18.30 11.61 -12.83
CA THR A 110 -17.99 12.60 -11.79
C THR A 110 -19.01 13.73 -11.73
N TRP A 111 -19.24 14.23 -10.53
CA TRP A 111 -20.04 15.42 -10.25
C TRP A 111 -19.19 16.50 -9.56
N PRO A 112 -19.58 17.78 -9.66
CA PRO A 112 -18.97 18.83 -8.85
C PRO A 112 -19.09 18.54 -7.36
N GLY A 113 -18.19 19.06 -6.53
CA GLY A 113 -18.24 18.84 -5.07
C GLY A 113 -19.48 19.41 -4.34
N ALA A 114 -20.41 20.05 -5.06
CA ALA A 114 -21.72 20.45 -4.55
C ALA A 114 -22.79 19.36 -4.68
N HIS A 115 -22.45 18.20 -5.26
CA HIS A 115 -23.33 17.03 -5.31
C HIS A 115 -23.68 16.56 -3.89
N PRO A 116 -24.89 16.03 -3.64
CA PRO A 116 -25.22 15.40 -2.39
C PRO A 116 -24.18 14.34 -1.98
N PRO A 117 -23.93 14.16 -0.67
CA PRO A 117 -22.90 13.24 -0.19
C PRO A 117 -23.21 11.77 -0.50
N GLU A 118 -24.46 11.45 -0.85
CA GLU A 118 -24.92 10.12 -1.22
C GLU A 118 -25.57 10.14 -2.61
N LEU A 119 -25.39 9.05 -3.38
CA LEU A 119 -26.15 8.80 -4.61
C LEU A 119 -27.61 8.48 -4.26
N SER A 120 -28.54 9.08 -4.99
CA SER A 120 -29.95 8.69 -4.91
C SER A 120 -30.16 7.27 -5.46
N ASP A 121 -31.23 6.62 -5.01
CA ASP A 121 -31.62 5.29 -5.52
C ASP A 121 -31.84 5.31 -7.04
N GLY A 122 -32.44 6.40 -7.55
CA GLY A 122 -32.65 6.60 -8.98
C GLY A 122 -31.32 6.65 -9.76
N GLU A 123 -30.35 7.44 -9.32
CA GLU A 123 -29.03 7.50 -9.97
C GLU A 123 -28.33 6.14 -9.95
N ARG A 124 -28.37 5.44 -8.81
CA ARG A 124 -27.79 4.10 -8.65
C ARG A 124 -28.42 3.10 -9.63
N GLU A 125 -29.74 3.09 -9.75
CA GLU A 125 -30.47 2.20 -10.66
C GLU A 125 -30.13 2.49 -12.13
N HIS A 126 -30.10 3.76 -12.53
CA HIS A 126 -29.77 4.16 -13.91
C HIS A 126 -28.33 3.78 -14.28
N LEU A 127 -27.36 4.09 -13.41
CA LEU A 127 -25.95 3.75 -13.62
C LEU A 127 -25.75 2.24 -13.75
N THR A 128 -26.36 1.46 -12.86
CA THR A 128 -26.25 0.00 -12.85
C THR A 128 -26.86 -0.59 -14.12
N ALA A 129 -28.10 -0.20 -14.44
CA ALA A 129 -28.80 -0.70 -15.62
C ALA A 129 -28.08 -0.33 -16.93
N ALA A 130 -27.43 0.84 -17.00
CA ALA A 130 -26.63 1.24 -18.15
C ALA A 130 -25.35 0.37 -18.30
N CYS A 131 -24.66 0.07 -17.20
CA CYS A 131 -23.49 -0.81 -17.19
C CYS A 131 -23.86 -2.25 -17.57
N ASP A 132 -24.99 -2.77 -17.08
CA ASP A 132 -25.48 -4.11 -17.44
C ASP A 132 -25.80 -4.21 -18.93
N ARG A 133 -26.49 -3.20 -19.48
CA ARG A 133 -26.77 -3.13 -20.93
C ARG A 133 -25.48 -3.06 -21.75
N LEU A 134 -24.46 -2.36 -21.26
CA LEU A 134 -23.17 -2.27 -21.92
C LEU A 134 -22.43 -3.62 -21.88
N ALA A 135 -22.45 -4.31 -20.74
CA ALA A 135 -21.83 -5.62 -20.57
C ALA A 135 -22.41 -6.67 -21.53
N VAL A 136 -23.74 -6.75 -21.64
CA VAL A 136 -24.42 -7.68 -22.59
C VAL A 136 -24.04 -7.39 -24.04
N ARG A 137 -23.84 -6.12 -24.41
CA ARG A 137 -23.43 -5.77 -25.77
C ARG A 137 -21.95 -6.12 -26.03
N LEU A 138 -21.07 -5.93 -25.04
CA LEU A 138 -19.67 -6.32 -25.14
C LEU A 138 -19.49 -7.84 -25.19
N GLU A 139 -20.30 -8.60 -24.42
CA GLU A 139 -20.35 -10.06 -24.48
C GLU A 139 -20.68 -10.56 -25.88
N ARG A 140 -21.76 -10.04 -26.49
CA ARG A 140 -22.14 -10.38 -27.88
C ARG A 140 -21.06 -10.01 -28.89
N ALA A 141 -20.39 -8.87 -28.72
CA ALA A 141 -19.30 -8.46 -29.61
C ALA A 141 -18.08 -9.39 -29.49
N ALA A 142 -17.75 -9.82 -28.27
CA ALA A 142 -16.68 -10.78 -28.00
C ALA A 142 -16.98 -12.16 -28.58
N GLU A 143 -18.22 -12.66 -28.44
CA GLU A 143 -18.67 -13.93 -29.04
C GLU A 143 -18.56 -13.91 -30.57
N GLN A 144 -18.82 -12.76 -31.20
CA GLN A 144 -18.74 -12.59 -32.65
C GLN A 144 -17.33 -12.23 -33.14
N SER A 145 -16.33 -12.18 -32.25
CA SER A 145 -14.93 -11.81 -32.56
C SER A 145 -14.80 -10.48 -33.32
N LEU A 146 -15.69 -9.51 -33.05
CA LEU A 146 -15.58 -8.17 -33.64
C LEU A 146 -14.57 -7.34 -32.84
N PRO A 147 -13.46 -6.86 -33.44
CA PRO A 147 -12.59 -5.89 -32.80
C PRO A 147 -13.36 -4.58 -32.59
N LEU A 148 -13.30 -4.03 -31.39
CA LEU A 148 -13.85 -2.71 -31.10
C LEU A 148 -12.87 -1.65 -31.65
N PRO A 149 -13.26 -0.88 -32.68
CA PRO A 149 -12.40 0.19 -33.17
C PRO A 149 -12.25 1.28 -32.09
N PRO A 150 -11.12 2.00 -32.05
CA PRO A 150 -10.97 3.16 -31.19
C PRO A 150 -12.07 4.18 -31.51
N GLU A 151 -12.84 4.56 -30.49
CA GLU A 151 -13.89 5.57 -30.62
C GLU A 151 -13.33 6.95 -30.22
N PRO A 152 -13.74 8.04 -30.89
CA PRO A 152 -13.28 9.36 -30.53
C PRO A 152 -13.82 9.78 -29.16
N ASP A 153 -13.00 10.53 -28.41
CA ASP A 153 -13.44 11.18 -27.17
C ASP A 153 -14.59 12.14 -27.45
N LEU A 154 -15.52 12.23 -26.50
CA LEU A 154 -16.66 13.11 -26.60
C LEU A 154 -16.31 14.49 -26.04
N SER A 155 -15.95 15.40 -26.92
CA SER A 155 -16.06 16.83 -26.62
C SER A 155 -17.54 17.15 -26.41
N ALA A 156 -17.88 17.90 -25.35
CA ALA A 156 -19.23 18.41 -25.17
C ALA A 156 -19.70 19.02 -26.50
N ALA A 157 -20.78 18.46 -27.08
CA ALA A 157 -21.34 19.01 -28.30
C ALA A 157 -21.61 20.50 -28.06
N PRO A 158 -21.32 21.40 -29.01
CA PRO A 158 -21.84 22.75 -28.88
C PRO A 158 -23.35 22.62 -28.82
N LEU A 159 -23.93 22.87 -27.64
CA LEU A 159 -25.34 23.18 -27.48
C LEU A 159 -25.57 24.54 -28.18
N LEU A 160 -25.53 24.50 -29.51
CA LEU A 160 -26.23 25.42 -30.39
C LEU A 160 -27.67 24.91 -30.62
N GLY A 161 -28.17 24.07 -29.71
CA GLY A 161 -29.59 23.81 -29.56
C GLY A 161 -30.20 24.94 -28.74
N GLN A 162 -30.90 25.85 -29.42
CA GLN A 162 -31.79 26.87 -28.85
C GLN A 162 -31.12 28.15 -28.29
N LEU A 163 -30.48 28.93 -29.16
CA LEU A 163 -30.39 30.38 -28.94
C LEU A 163 -31.05 31.12 -30.11
N SER A 164 -32.02 31.95 -29.74
CA SER A 164 -32.88 32.79 -30.57
C SER A 164 -32.15 33.59 -31.65
N GLY A 165 -32.10 33.07 -32.88
CA GLY A 165 -31.74 33.81 -34.10
C GLY A 165 -30.31 34.38 -34.17
N THR A 166 -29.81 34.57 -35.38
CA THR A 166 -28.51 35.23 -35.66
C THR A 166 -28.44 36.65 -35.10
N LEU A 167 -29.58 37.31 -34.88
CA LEU A 167 -29.67 38.64 -34.28
C LEU A 167 -29.33 38.65 -32.78
N GLY A 168 -29.73 37.62 -32.02
CA GLY A 168 -29.48 37.55 -30.58
C GLY A 168 -28.00 37.34 -30.24
N SER A 169 -27.30 36.52 -31.03
CA SER A 169 -25.86 36.29 -30.89
C SER A 169 -25.04 37.54 -31.25
N VAL A 170 -25.45 38.30 -32.28
CA VAL A 170 -24.79 39.56 -32.65
C VAL A 170 -24.95 40.62 -31.56
N GLU A 171 -26.14 40.78 -30.98
CA GLU A 171 -26.34 41.74 -29.89
C GLU A 171 -25.61 41.32 -28.60
N ALA A 172 -25.51 40.03 -28.29
CA ALA A 172 -24.68 39.52 -27.19
C ALA A 172 -23.19 39.86 -27.38
N VAL A 173 -22.66 39.69 -28.61
CA VAL A 173 -21.28 40.09 -28.94
C VAL A 173 -21.09 41.59 -28.79
N ARG A 174 -22.04 42.41 -29.25
CA ARG A 174 -21.99 43.88 -29.09
C ARG A 174 -22.03 44.31 -27.63
N MET A 175 -22.86 43.66 -26.81
CA MET A 175 -22.91 43.89 -25.37
C MET A 175 -21.55 43.61 -24.71
N VAL A 176 -20.98 42.43 -24.96
CA VAL A 176 -19.69 42.01 -24.37
C VAL A 176 -18.52 42.88 -24.87
N SER A 177 -18.61 43.39 -26.10
CA SER A 177 -17.60 44.29 -26.68
C SER A 177 -17.58 45.69 -26.04
N ARG A 178 -18.65 46.11 -25.38
CA ARG A 178 -18.72 47.40 -24.65
C ARG A 178 -18.14 47.34 -23.24
N LEU A 179 -17.83 46.14 -22.74
CA LEU A 179 -17.32 45.97 -21.38
C LEU A 179 -15.86 46.43 -21.29
N PRO A 180 -15.46 47.14 -20.21
CA PRO A 180 -14.13 47.74 -20.08
C PRO A 180 -13.04 46.75 -19.66
N TYR A 181 -13.35 45.46 -19.58
CA TYR A 181 -12.45 44.38 -19.19
C TYR A 181 -12.47 43.28 -20.23
N GLY A 182 -11.36 42.53 -20.30
CA GLY A 182 -11.21 41.43 -21.23
C GLY A 182 -12.16 40.30 -20.89
N LEU A 183 -12.81 39.76 -21.92
CA LEU A 183 -13.59 38.54 -21.84
C LEU A 183 -13.18 37.62 -22.98
N CYS A 184 -12.86 36.36 -22.64
CA CYS A 184 -12.71 35.31 -23.63
C CYS A 184 -13.40 34.02 -23.19
N SER A 185 -13.85 33.21 -24.15
CA SER A 185 -14.33 31.85 -23.89
C SER A 185 -13.25 30.85 -24.24
N LEU A 186 -13.09 29.83 -23.41
CA LEU A 186 -12.23 28.67 -23.65
C LEU A 186 -13.11 27.43 -23.79
N ASP A 187 -12.83 26.58 -24.77
CA ASP A 187 -13.39 25.24 -24.79
C ASP A 187 -12.73 24.35 -23.70
N LEU A 188 -13.21 23.12 -23.57
CA LEU A 188 -12.65 22.15 -22.63
C LEU A 188 -11.16 21.85 -22.89
N HIS A 189 -10.63 22.08 -24.10
CA HIS A 189 -9.22 21.90 -24.46
C HIS A 189 -8.39 23.19 -24.36
N GLY A 190 -8.96 24.26 -23.80
CA GLY A 190 -8.28 25.55 -23.61
C GLY A 190 -8.12 26.36 -24.89
N ARG A 191 -8.88 26.05 -25.96
CA ARG A 191 -8.90 26.84 -27.19
C ARG A 191 -9.86 28.01 -27.06
N VAL A 192 -9.46 29.17 -27.56
CA VAL A 192 -10.28 30.37 -27.47
C VAL A 192 -11.42 30.32 -28.49
N GLY A 193 -12.67 30.27 -28.04
CA GLY A 193 -13.84 30.33 -28.92
C GLY A 193 -14.24 31.77 -29.29
N PHE A 194 -14.00 32.71 -28.37
CA PHE A 194 -14.33 34.12 -28.53
C PHE A 194 -13.38 34.96 -27.67
N ALA A 195 -13.00 36.15 -28.12
CA ALA A 195 -12.30 37.15 -27.34
C ALA A 195 -12.77 38.56 -27.73
N ASN A 196 -13.12 39.40 -26.75
CA ASN A 196 -13.44 40.79 -27.03
C ASN A 196 -12.18 41.66 -27.22
N ALA A 197 -12.34 42.88 -27.75
CA ALA A 197 -11.22 43.79 -28.02
C ALA A 197 -10.38 44.08 -26.76
N ALA A 198 -11.04 44.27 -25.61
CA ALA A 198 -10.34 44.49 -24.35
C ALA A 198 -9.47 43.29 -23.93
N ALA A 199 -9.86 42.04 -24.23
CA ALA A 199 -9.04 40.86 -23.97
C ALA A 199 -7.80 40.84 -24.88
N ALA A 200 -7.97 41.14 -26.16
CA ALA A 200 -6.87 41.24 -27.12
C ALA A 200 -5.85 42.32 -26.69
N ASP A 201 -6.34 43.49 -26.28
CA ASP A 201 -5.51 44.60 -25.79
C ASP A 201 -4.76 44.25 -24.51
N LEU A 202 -5.45 43.62 -23.54
CA LEU A 202 -4.83 43.24 -22.26
C LEU A 202 -3.80 42.13 -22.43
N LEU A 203 -4.07 41.13 -23.28
CA LEU A 203 -3.14 40.03 -23.56
C LEU A 203 -1.98 40.47 -24.48
N GLY A 204 -2.20 41.51 -25.30
CA GLY A 204 -1.25 41.98 -26.30
C GLY A 204 -1.19 41.10 -27.54
N VAL A 205 -2.26 40.36 -27.83
CA VAL A 205 -2.38 39.46 -28.98
C VAL A 205 -3.68 39.80 -29.71
N PRO A 206 -3.65 40.09 -31.02
CA PRO A 206 -4.85 40.32 -31.82
C PRO A 206 -5.89 39.20 -31.70
N ALA A 207 -7.18 39.56 -31.67
CA ALA A 207 -8.27 38.61 -31.44
C ALA A 207 -8.36 37.51 -32.51
N ASP A 208 -8.01 37.81 -33.76
CA ASP A 208 -7.94 36.89 -34.89
C ASP A 208 -6.87 35.80 -34.71
N ARG A 209 -5.80 36.07 -33.96
CA ARG A 209 -4.79 35.07 -33.58
C ARG A 209 -5.16 34.29 -32.33
N LEU A 210 -5.97 34.89 -31.44
CA LEU A 210 -6.44 34.21 -30.25
C LEU A 210 -7.49 33.15 -30.60
N VAL A 211 -8.53 33.53 -31.37
CA VAL A 211 -9.65 32.64 -31.68
C VAL A 211 -9.18 31.40 -32.46
N GLY A 212 -9.60 30.21 -31.99
CA GLY A 212 -9.21 28.91 -32.53
C GLY A 212 -7.87 28.34 -32.02
N SER A 213 -7.03 29.20 -31.43
CA SER A 213 -5.74 28.79 -30.85
C SER A 213 -5.88 28.39 -29.38
N GLN A 214 -4.97 27.54 -28.87
CA GLN A 214 -4.84 27.34 -27.43
C GLN A 214 -4.30 28.61 -26.78
N LEU A 215 -4.95 29.07 -25.71
CA LEU A 215 -4.59 30.31 -25.03
C LEU A 215 -3.10 30.35 -24.65
N TRP A 216 -2.58 29.23 -24.13
CA TRP A 216 -1.19 29.07 -23.68
C TRP A 216 -0.17 29.10 -24.82
N ALA A 217 -0.58 28.66 -26.02
CA ALA A 217 0.27 28.71 -27.20
C ALA A 217 0.39 30.14 -27.76
N SER A 218 -0.73 30.87 -27.76
CA SER A 218 -0.76 32.27 -28.23
C SER A 218 -0.24 33.26 -27.19
N VAL A 219 -0.20 32.87 -25.91
CA VAL A 219 0.24 33.70 -24.79
C VAL A 219 1.27 32.92 -23.95
N PRO A 220 2.53 32.78 -24.41
CA PRO A 220 3.51 31.88 -23.77
C PRO A 220 3.87 32.25 -22.33
N TRP A 221 3.75 33.54 -21.95
CA TRP A 221 4.00 33.97 -20.57
C TRP A 221 2.92 33.52 -19.57
N LEU A 222 1.80 32.96 -20.05
CA LEU A 222 0.82 32.25 -19.22
C LEU A 222 1.16 30.78 -19.02
N ASN A 223 2.15 30.22 -19.73
CA ASN A 223 2.54 28.81 -19.70
C ASN A 223 3.33 28.48 -18.42
N ASP A 224 2.72 28.68 -17.27
CA ASP A 224 3.22 28.32 -15.93
C ASP A 224 2.30 27.24 -15.33
N PRO A 225 2.85 26.16 -14.76
CA PRO A 225 2.07 25.09 -14.13
C PRO A 225 1.04 25.58 -13.09
N VAL A 226 1.31 26.69 -12.39
CA VAL A 226 0.39 27.27 -11.40
C VAL A 226 -0.90 27.79 -12.05
N HIS A 227 -0.83 28.32 -13.27
CA HIS A 227 -2.02 28.77 -13.99
C HIS A 227 -2.82 27.59 -14.55
N GLU A 228 -2.12 26.55 -15.02
CA GLU A 228 -2.73 25.31 -15.49
C GLU A 228 -3.49 24.60 -14.36
N ASP A 229 -2.93 24.55 -13.15
CA ASP A 229 -3.60 24.04 -11.95
C ASP A 229 -4.93 24.77 -11.69
N ARG A 230 -4.97 26.10 -11.79
CA ARG A 230 -6.19 26.89 -11.56
C ARG A 230 -7.25 26.67 -12.63
N TYR A 231 -6.82 26.40 -13.85
CA TYR A 231 -7.69 25.99 -14.96
C TYR A 231 -8.24 24.57 -14.73
N ARG A 232 -7.42 23.61 -14.32
CA ARG A 232 -7.86 22.25 -13.94
C ARG A 232 -8.85 22.30 -12.79
N ALA A 233 -8.54 23.05 -11.73
CA ALA A 233 -9.40 23.26 -10.57
C ALA A 233 -10.78 23.77 -10.99
N ALA A 234 -10.87 24.75 -11.90
CA ALA A 234 -12.16 25.27 -12.36
C ALA A 234 -12.98 24.20 -13.11
N LEU A 235 -12.35 23.44 -14.00
CA LEU A 235 -13.05 22.41 -14.78
C LEU A 235 -13.53 21.22 -13.94
N LEU A 236 -12.70 20.73 -13.00
CA LEU A 236 -13.07 19.59 -12.15
C LEU A 236 -14.07 19.97 -11.06
N SER A 237 -13.85 21.10 -10.38
CA SER A 237 -14.73 21.52 -9.28
C SER A 237 -16.03 22.18 -9.75
N GLN A 238 -16.07 22.64 -11.01
CA GLN A 238 -17.10 23.54 -11.54
C GLN A 238 -17.32 24.80 -10.68
N HIS A 239 -16.31 25.22 -9.90
CA HIS A 239 -16.29 26.47 -9.14
C HIS A 239 -15.45 27.54 -9.84
N ALA A 240 -15.84 28.80 -9.65
CA ALA A 240 -15.06 29.91 -10.20
C ALA A 240 -13.71 30.03 -9.50
N THR A 241 -12.63 30.01 -10.27
CA THR A 241 -11.25 30.18 -9.77
C THR A 241 -10.64 31.48 -10.27
N SER A 242 -9.52 31.90 -9.69
CA SER A 242 -8.78 33.06 -10.19
C SER A 242 -7.30 32.97 -9.93
N PHE A 243 -6.51 33.61 -10.78
CA PHE A 243 -5.08 33.78 -10.62
C PHE A 243 -4.63 35.16 -11.13
N VAL A 244 -3.39 35.51 -10.84
CA VAL A 244 -2.76 36.75 -11.31
C VAL A 244 -1.49 36.38 -12.05
N ALA A 245 -1.29 36.95 -13.23
CA ALA A 245 -0.11 36.72 -14.05
C ALA A 245 0.52 38.05 -14.50
N LEU A 246 1.85 38.06 -14.59
CA LEU A 246 2.60 39.21 -15.07
C LEU A 246 2.73 39.13 -16.59
N ARG A 247 2.08 40.06 -17.30
CA ARG A 247 2.38 40.32 -18.70
C ARG A 247 3.68 41.14 -18.78
N PRO A 248 4.75 40.63 -19.42
CA PRO A 248 6.00 41.37 -19.55
C PRO A 248 5.82 42.70 -20.32
N PRO A 249 6.54 43.77 -19.96
CA PRO A 249 7.54 43.81 -18.89
C PRO A 249 6.96 44.03 -17.47
N HIS A 250 5.83 44.73 -17.29
CA HIS A 250 5.39 45.16 -15.94
C HIS A 250 3.87 45.24 -15.72
N GLN A 251 3.04 44.53 -16.49
CA GLN A 251 1.58 44.64 -16.38
C GLN A 251 0.97 43.42 -15.69
N TRP A 252 0.49 43.59 -14.45
CA TRP A 252 -0.24 42.54 -13.74
C TRP A 252 -1.68 42.45 -14.22
N LEU A 253 -2.10 41.22 -14.54
CA LEU A 253 -3.45 40.90 -14.99
C LEU A 253 -4.07 39.86 -14.05
N SER A 254 -5.31 40.09 -13.65
CA SER A 254 -6.14 39.11 -12.96
C SER A 254 -6.98 38.35 -13.98
N PHE A 255 -6.94 37.03 -13.87
CA PHE A 255 -7.77 36.09 -14.61
C PHE A 255 -8.77 35.48 -13.64
N ARG A 256 -10.06 35.57 -13.97
CA ARG A 256 -11.12 34.87 -13.25
C ARG A 256 -11.82 33.91 -14.22
N LEU A 257 -11.77 32.63 -13.89
CA LEU A 257 -12.31 31.53 -14.68
C LEU A 257 -13.70 31.18 -14.13
N HIS A 258 -14.69 31.12 -15.01
CA HIS A 258 -16.06 30.74 -14.71
C HIS A 258 -16.39 29.48 -15.52
N PRO A 259 -16.35 28.28 -14.91
CA PRO A 259 -16.52 27.02 -15.63
C PRO A 259 -17.98 26.73 -15.99
N SER A 260 -18.15 25.87 -17.00
CA SER A 260 -19.37 25.14 -17.32
C SER A 260 -18.99 23.75 -17.84
N THR A 261 -19.99 22.91 -18.12
CA THR A 261 -19.79 21.60 -18.76
C THR A 261 -19.33 21.67 -20.22
N THR A 262 -19.35 22.86 -20.82
CA THR A 262 -18.99 23.09 -22.23
C THR A 262 -17.70 23.89 -22.41
N GLY A 263 -17.12 24.42 -21.33
CA GLY A 263 -15.91 25.25 -21.39
C GLY A 263 -15.80 26.21 -20.21
N LEU A 264 -15.06 27.30 -20.39
CA LEU A 264 -14.92 28.36 -19.39
C LEU A 264 -15.13 29.74 -20.00
N SER A 265 -15.72 30.64 -19.23
CA SER A 265 -15.66 32.08 -19.48
C SER A 265 -14.55 32.69 -18.63
N VAL A 266 -13.66 33.44 -19.24
CA VAL A 266 -12.51 34.06 -18.56
C VAL A 266 -12.66 35.57 -18.57
N ARG A 267 -12.65 36.16 -17.38
CA ARG A 267 -12.59 37.62 -17.20
C ARG A 267 -11.15 38.04 -16.92
N ILE A 268 -10.65 38.98 -17.70
CA ILE A 268 -9.29 39.53 -17.64
C ILE A 268 -9.38 41.00 -17.26
N SER A 269 -8.75 41.40 -16.17
CA SER A 269 -8.68 42.80 -15.75
C SER A 269 -7.29 43.16 -15.26
N ARG A 270 -6.93 44.45 -15.29
CA ARG A 270 -5.67 44.89 -14.66
C ARG A 270 -5.75 44.66 -13.15
N ALA A 271 -4.72 44.04 -12.58
CA ALA A 271 -4.59 43.87 -11.14
C ALA A 271 -3.72 45.00 -10.57
N GLY A 272 -4.12 45.59 -9.44
CA GLY A 272 -3.21 46.42 -8.65
C GLY A 272 -2.09 45.54 -8.09
N ALA A 273 -0.86 46.05 -8.05
CA ALA A 273 0.31 45.28 -7.60
C ALA A 273 0.15 44.83 -6.14
N VAL A 274 -0.33 43.60 -5.94
CA VAL A 274 -0.24 42.90 -4.66
C VAL A 274 1.06 42.10 -4.70
N ARG A 275 2.02 42.48 -3.85
CA ARG A 275 3.33 41.80 -3.70
C ARG A 275 3.11 40.36 -3.22
N GLY A 276 3.08 39.41 -4.14
CA GLY A 276 3.38 38.00 -3.87
C GLY A 276 4.89 37.74 -4.03
N PRO A 277 5.46 36.72 -3.35
CA PRO A 277 6.89 36.44 -3.39
C PRO A 277 7.35 36.11 -4.82
N ASN A 278 8.30 36.91 -5.29
CA ASN A 278 8.83 36.94 -6.64
C ASN A 278 9.72 35.70 -6.88
N ARG A 279 9.29 34.75 -7.73
CA ARG A 279 10.19 33.72 -8.29
C ARG A 279 10.41 34.01 -9.78
N PRO A 280 11.67 33.96 -10.27
CA PRO A 280 11.98 34.25 -11.67
C PRO A 280 11.39 33.17 -12.59
N ALA A 281 10.80 33.63 -13.70
CA ALA A 281 10.27 32.78 -14.77
C ALA A 281 11.40 32.11 -15.57
N PRO A 282 11.25 30.84 -15.99
CA PRO A 282 12.23 30.15 -16.83
C PRO A 282 12.19 30.67 -18.29
N PRO A 283 13.30 30.52 -19.05
CA PRO A 283 13.38 31.00 -20.43
C PRO A 283 12.52 30.15 -21.39
N PRO A 284 12.03 30.73 -22.49
CA PRO A 284 11.22 30.03 -23.48
C PRO A 284 12.12 29.14 -24.35
N GLY A 285 11.96 27.82 -24.21
CA GLY A 285 12.53 26.81 -25.09
C GLY A 285 11.40 26.03 -25.78
N ASP A 286 11.65 25.63 -27.03
CA ASP A 286 10.72 24.94 -27.92
C ASP A 286 9.98 23.77 -27.25
N ALA A 287 8.66 23.76 -27.40
CA ALA A 287 7.80 22.70 -26.92
C ALA A 287 7.71 21.55 -27.93
N PRO A 288 8.09 20.33 -27.52
CA PRO A 288 7.31 19.15 -27.90
C PRO A 288 6.95 18.27 -26.68
N ALA A 289 5.76 17.65 -26.77
CA ALA A 289 5.21 16.53 -25.99
C ALA A 289 5.40 16.54 -24.46
N ARG A 290 4.35 16.99 -23.75
CA ARG A 290 4.05 16.70 -22.35
C ARG A 290 3.99 15.18 -22.15
N LEU A 291 4.89 14.58 -21.38
CA LEU A 291 4.70 13.24 -20.79
C LEU A 291 5.74 12.98 -19.69
N VAL A 292 5.52 13.62 -18.55
CA VAL A 292 5.08 13.00 -17.30
C VAL A 292 4.69 14.19 -16.44
N ASP A 293 3.39 14.43 -16.32
CA ASP A 293 2.88 15.46 -15.42
C ASP A 293 3.37 15.11 -14.01
N ILE A 294 3.77 16.13 -13.23
CA ILE A 294 4.17 15.98 -11.81
C ILE A 294 3.20 15.09 -11.02
N SER A 295 1.93 15.07 -11.42
CA SER A 295 0.89 14.18 -10.91
C SER A 295 1.21 12.69 -10.99
N GLN A 296 1.72 12.18 -12.11
CA GLN A 296 2.10 10.76 -12.25
C GLN A 296 3.20 10.39 -11.25
N VAL A 297 4.21 11.25 -11.10
CA VAL A 297 5.29 11.05 -10.12
C VAL A 297 4.75 11.11 -8.70
N LEU A 298 3.85 12.05 -8.38
CA LEU A 298 3.23 12.16 -7.06
C LEU A 298 2.36 10.95 -6.71
N SER A 299 1.57 10.46 -7.66
CA SER A 299 0.72 9.27 -7.47
C SER A 299 1.55 8.03 -7.14
N LEU A 300 2.62 7.81 -7.91
CA LEU A 300 3.54 6.68 -7.72
C LEU A 300 4.40 6.83 -6.46
N ALA A 301 4.80 8.05 -6.08
CA ALA A 301 5.50 8.32 -4.83
C ALA A 301 4.62 8.02 -3.60
N GLY A 302 3.34 8.39 -3.64
CA GLY A 302 2.37 8.05 -2.59
C GLY A 302 2.25 6.53 -2.43
N ALA A 303 2.08 5.82 -3.54
CA ALA A 303 2.00 4.37 -3.56
C ALA A 303 3.21 3.66 -2.91
N LEU A 304 4.41 4.11 -3.27
CA LEU A 304 5.66 3.60 -2.74
C LEU A 304 5.88 3.93 -1.25
N THR A 305 5.14 4.91 -0.71
CA THR A 305 5.21 5.26 0.71
C THR A 305 4.41 4.29 1.57
N GLU A 306 3.32 3.73 1.04
CA GLU A 306 2.44 2.76 1.73
C GLU A 306 3.05 1.35 1.82
N ALA A 307 4.00 1.00 0.94
CA ALA A 307 4.64 -0.31 0.93
C ALA A 307 5.47 -0.54 2.21
N ALA A 308 5.16 -1.62 2.94
CA ALA A 308 5.77 -1.97 4.21
C ALA A 308 6.92 -2.98 4.05
N GLY A 309 6.73 -4.02 3.23
CA GLY A 309 7.70 -5.08 2.97
C GLY A 309 8.31 -5.05 1.57
N VAL A 310 9.38 -5.83 1.37
CA VAL A 310 10.07 -5.91 0.07
C VAL A 310 9.14 -6.43 -1.02
N GLN A 311 8.30 -7.41 -0.70
CA GLN A 311 7.33 -7.97 -1.65
C GLN A 311 6.26 -6.96 -2.03
N ASP A 312 5.81 -6.09 -1.10
CA ASP A 312 4.85 -5.03 -1.41
C ASP A 312 5.43 -4.05 -2.44
N VAL A 313 6.69 -3.66 -2.26
CA VAL A 313 7.39 -2.79 -3.22
C VAL A 313 7.51 -3.48 -4.58
N VAL A 314 7.90 -4.76 -4.61
CA VAL A 314 8.02 -5.52 -5.86
C VAL A 314 6.68 -5.62 -6.58
N GLN A 315 5.61 -5.98 -5.87
CA GLN A 315 4.27 -6.10 -6.47
C GLN A 315 3.76 -4.75 -6.98
N LEU A 316 3.94 -3.68 -6.20
CA LEU A 316 3.56 -2.34 -6.62
C LEU A 316 4.28 -1.90 -7.90
N VAL A 317 5.60 -2.13 -7.98
CA VAL A 317 6.36 -1.81 -9.19
C VAL A 317 5.88 -2.68 -10.37
N ALA A 318 5.59 -3.95 -10.12
CA ALA A 318 5.17 -4.90 -11.14
C ALA A 318 3.78 -4.64 -11.70
N ASP A 319 2.85 -4.20 -10.86
CA ASP A 319 1.44 -4.08 -11.21
C ASP A 319 1.03 -2.65 -11.58
N GLU A 320 1.74 -1.64 -11.08
CA GLU A 320 1.40 -0.23 -11.34
C GLU A 320 2.45 0.48 -12.19
N ILE A 321 3.72 0.44 -11.79
CA ILE A 321 4.77 1.23 -12.45
C ILE A 321 5.14 0.63 -13.81
N ALA A 322 5.41 -0.68 -13.87
CA ALA A 322 5.83 -1.34 -15.10
C ALA A 322 4.78 -1.21 -16.24
N PRO A 323 3.46 -1.44 -16.00
CA PRO A 323 2.45 -1.24 -17.03
C PRO A 323 2.26 0.24 -17.42
N ALA A 324 2.37 1.18 -16.47
CA ALA A 324 2.22 2.61 -16.74
C ALA A 324 3.30 3.15 -17.69
N VAL A 325 4.52 2.60 -17.63
CA VAL A 325 5.61 2.92 -18.57
C VAL A 325 5.67 1.98 -19.77
N GLY A 326 4.65 1.15 -19.98
CA GLY A 326 4.52 0.26 -21.13
C GLY A 326 5.44 -0.96 -21.12
N SER A 327 6.04 -1.31 -19.98
CA SER A 327 6.92 -2.49 -19.84
C SER A 327 6.09 -3.77 -19.72
N GLN A 328 6.49 -4.83 -20.43
CA GLN A 328 5.85 -6.16 -20.36
C GLN A 328 6.60 -7.13 -19.44
N GLY A 329 7.81 -6.79 -19.01
CA GLY A 329 8.60 -7.56 -18.06
C GLY A 329 9.24 -6.70 -16.98
N LEU A 330 9.37 -7.25 -15.78
CA LEU A 330 10.06 -6.64 -14.65
C LEU A 330 10.96 -7.67 -13.98
N VAL A 331 12.18 -7.28 -13.62
CA VAL A 331 12.99 -7.98 -12.61
C VAL A 331 13.50 -6.96 -11.61
N MET A 332 13.27 -7.23 -10.32
CA MET A 332 13.82 -6.46 -9.22
C MET A 332 14.96 -7.25 -8.58
N LEU A 333 16.17 -6.71 -8.66
CA LEU A 333 17.38 -7.31 -8.11
C LEU A 333 17.82 -6.50 -6.88
N GLY A 334 18.05 -7.16 -5.76
CA GLY A 334 18.67 -6.59 -4.57
C GLY A 334 20.17 -6.83 -4.56
N ALA A 335 20.90 -6.07 -3.75
CA ALA A 335 22.33 -6.25 -3.53
C ALA A 335 22.61 -6.63 -2.08
N ARG A 336 23.17 -7.81 -1.84
CA ARG A 336 23.50 -8.27 -0.48
C ARG A 336 24.84 -9.00 -0.45
N ALA A 337 25.72 -8.60 0.47
CA ALA A 337 27.02 -9.23 0.69
C ALA A 337 27.86 -9.44 -0.59
N GLY A 338 27.84 -8.45 -1.51
CA GLY A 338 28.60 -8.53 -2.76
C GLY A 338 27.98 -9.41 -3.85
N ARG A 339 26.72 -9.86 -3.67
CA ARG A 339 25.97 -10.67 -4.64
C ARG A 339 24.62 -10.04 -4.97
N LEU A 340 24.12 -10.33 -6.17
CA LEU A 340 22.76 -10.04 -6.57
C LEU A 340 21.79 -11.05 -5.94
N LEU A 341 20.60 -10.58 -5.58
CA LEU A 341 19.50 -11.39 -5.07
C LEU A 341 18.26 -11.06 -5.89
N VAL A 342 17.55 -12.05 -6.42
CA VAL A 342 16.27 -11.80 -7.10
C VAL A 342 15.22 -11.54 -6.04
N LEU A 343 14.69 -10.31 -5.98
CA LEU A 343 13.64 -9.92 -5.04
C LEU A 343 12.25 -10.25 -5.60
N GLY A 344 12.11 -10.22 -6.91
CA GLY A 344 10.95 -10.75 -7.63
C GLY A 344 10.95 -10.35 -9.10
N HIS A 345 10.03 -10.93 -9.86
CA HIS A 345 9.92 -10.71 -11.30
C HIS A 345 8.49 -10.87 -11.81
N ARG A 346 8.21 -10.28 -12.97
CA ARG A 346 6.93 -10.40 -13.69
C ARG A 346 7.14 -10.40 -15.20
N GLY A 347 6.27 -11.10 -15.94
CA GLY A 347 6.32 -11.16 -17.41
C GLY A 347 7.33 -12.16 -18.00
N TYR A 348 8.27 -12.69 -17.20
CA TYR A 348 9.18 -13.75 -17.60
C TYR A 348 8.49 -15.12 -17.47
N ARG A 349 8.32 -15.84 -18.59
CA ARG A 349 7.62 -17.15 -18.65
C ARG A 349 8.48 -18.34 -18.22
N ASP A 350 9.81 -18.18 -18.19
CA ASP A 350 10.78 -19.23 -17.90
C ASP A 350 11.56 -18.90 -16.61
N PRO A 351 11.22 -19.50 -15.45
CA PRO A 351 11.84 -19.17 -14.15
C PRO A 351 13.37 -19.27 -14.10
N PRO A 352 14.03 -20.29 -14.71
CA PRO A 352 15.49 -20.38 -14.80
C PRO A 352 16.19 -19.16 -15.42
N VAL A 353 15.47 -18.37 -16.25
CA VAL A 353 16.04 -17.15 -16.84
C VAL A 353 16.30 -16.08 -15.80
N VAL A 354 15.44 -15.99 -14.78
CA VAL A 354 15.58 -14.99 -13.71
C VAL A 354 16.45 -15.53 -12.58
N GLU A 355 16.31 -16.81 -12.23
CA GLU A 355 17.08 -17.46 -11.16
C GLU A 355 18.60 -17.40 -11.38
N ARG A 356 19.07 -17.29 -12.64
CA ARG A 356 20.51 -17.13 -12.94
C ARG A 356 21.14 -15.89 -12.31
N PHE A 357 20.34 -14.85 -12.07
CA PHE A 357 20.83 -13.62 -11.45
C PHE A 357 20.98 -13.80 -9.93
N ASP A 358 20.31 -14.79 -9.35
CA ASP A 358 20.33 -15.04 -7.92
C ASP A 358 21.69 -15.58 -7.48
N GLY A 359 22.31 -14.92 -6.50
CA GLY A 359 23.63 -15.27 -5.99
C GLY A 359 24.80 -14.85 -6.89
N MET A 360 24.56 -14.20 -8.04
CA MET A 360 25.62 -13.75 -8.95
C MET A 360 26.52 -12.69 -8.28
N PRO A 361 27.86 -12.82 -8.34
CA PRO A 361 28.77 -11.81 -7.79
C PRO A 361 28.59 -10.44 -8.48
N LEU A 362 28.65 -9.35 -7.70
CA LEU A 362 28.62 -7.98 -8.24
C LEU A 362 29.86 -7.63 -9.08
N SER A 363 30.91 -8.46 -9.01
CA SER A 363 32.10 -8.35 -9.87
C SER A 363 31.89 -8.87 -11.29
N GLU A 364 30.88 -9.73 -11.49
CA GLU A 364 30.57 -10.29 -12.81
C GLU A 364 30.10 -9.17 -13.75
N PRO A 365 30.65 -9.02 -14.97
CA PRO A 365 30.33 -7.90 -15.84
C PRO A 365 28.97 -8.08 -16.53
N THR A 366 27.89 -7.85 -15.78
CA THR A 366 26.51 -7.84 -16.30
C THR A 366 25.94 -6.43 -16.30
N PRO A 367 24.94 -6.09 -17.15
CA PRO A 367 24.32 -4.77 -17.14
C PRO A 367 23.81 -4.40 -15.75
N GLY A 368 23.13 -5.33 -15.06
CA GLY A 368 22.62 -5.12 -13.70
C GLY A 368 23.72 -4.78 -12.69
N SER A 369 24.80 -5.55 -12.66
CA SER A 369 25.94 -5.25 -11.79
C SER A 369 26.65 -3.94 -12.14
N GLN A 370 26.71 -3.58 -13.43
CA GLN A 370 27.41 -2.40 -13.92
C GLN A 370 26.64 -1.13 -13.61
N VAL A 371 25.33 -1.09 -13.87
CA VAL A 371 24.50 0.07 -13.50
C VAL A 371 24.53 0.26 -11.99
N LEU A 372 24.51 -0.83 -11.22
CA LEU A 372 24.56 -0.77 -9.77
C LEU A 372 25.89 -0.23 -9.24
N ARG A 373 27.02 -0.66 -9.83
CA ARG A 373 28.37 -0.21 -9.45
C ARG A 373 28.66 1.24 -9.86
N THR A 374 28.16 1.65 -11.02
CA THR A 374 28.44 2.98 -11.59
C THR A 374 27.41 4.03 -11.15
N GLY A 375 26.22 3.59 -10.77
CA GLY A 375 25.05 4.44 -10.56
C GLY A 375 24.51 5.09 -11.83
N VAL A 376 24.97 4.66 -13.01
CA VAL A 376 24.54 5.18 -14.30
C VAL A 376 23.52 4.21 -14.90
N PRO A 377 22.30 4.68 -15.27
CA PRO A 377 21.31 3.85 -15.93
C PRO A 377 21.77 3.43 -17.33
N ALA A 378 21.39 2.21 -17.75
CA ALA A 378 21.68 1.70 -19.08
C ALA A 378 20.38 1.37 -19.82
N PHE A 379 20.29 1.82 -21.07
CA PHE A 379 19.14 1.61 -21.94
C PHE A 379 19.62 0.88 -23.18
N PHE A 380 18.97 -0.22 -23.53
CA PHE A 380 19.28 -1.04 -24.70
C PHE A 380 18.05 -1.04 -25.60
N GLU A 381 18.16 -0.44 -26.77
CA GLU A 381 17.03 -0.25 -27.70
C GLU A 381 16.76 -1.51 -28.53
N SER A 382 17.74 -2.42 -28.59
CA SER A 382 17.60 -3.71 -29.27
C SER A 382 18.37 -4.82 -28.55
N ARG A 383 18.02 -6.07 -28.89
CA ARG A 383 18.73 -7.25 -28.43
C ARG A 383 20.18 -7.23 -28.89
N GLU A 384 20.42 -6.99 -30.17
CA GLU A 384 21.76 -7.01 -30.76
C GLU A 384 22.72 -6.02 -30.07
N GLU A 385 22.18 -4.91 -29.55
CA GLU A 385 22.94 -3.95 -28.75
C GLU A 385 23.39 -4.54 -27.40
N LEU A 386 22.48 -5.19 -26.68
CA LEU A 386 22.77 -5.87 -25.42
C LEU A 386 23.78 -7.02 -25.63
N GLU A 387 23.58 -7.84 -26.67
CA GLU A 387 24.44 -8.99 -26.98
C GLU A 387 25.87 -8.57 -27.33
N ARG A 388 26.02 -7.47 -28.07
CA ARG A 388 27.34 -6.93 -28.45
C ARG A 388 28.16 -6.50 -27.24
N LEU A 389 27.50 -5.98 -26.20
CA LEU A 389 28.15 -5.47 -24.99
C LEU A 389 28.29 -6.55 -23.90
N TYR A 390 27.38 -7.53 -23.86
CA TYR A 390 27.34 -8.56 -22.81
C TYR A 390 27.06 -9.97 -23.39
N PRO A 391 28.01 -10.56 -24.14
CA PRO A 391 27.81 -11.84 -24.84
C PRO A 391 27.65 -13.06 -23.91
N VAL A 392 28.09 -12.98 -22.65
CA VAL A 392 28.09 -14.09 -21.67
C VAL A 392 26.71 -14.36 -21.07
N LEU A 393 25.74 -13.45 -21.21
CA LEU A 393 24.42 -13.55 -20.57
C LEU A 393 23.43 -14.49 -21.28
N ILE A 394 23.79 -15.11 -22.40
CA ILE A 394 22.83 -15.77 -23.30
C ILE A 394 23.02 -17.28 -23.29
N VAL A 395 22.12 -17.98 -22.59
CA VAL A 395 21.92 -19.45 -22.75
C VAL A 395 20.48 -19.77 -23.18
N ASN A 396 19.56 -18.80 -23.19
CA ASN A 396 18.20 -18.98 -23.73
C ASN A 396 17.67 -17.66 -24.33
N PRO A 397 16.93 -17.69 -25.46
CA PRO A 397 16.32 -16.49 -26.01
C PRO A 397 15.28 -15.96 -25.03
N SER A 398 15.52 -14.77 -24.46
CA SER A 398 14.45 -14.01 -23.81
C SER A 398 13.32 -13.73 -24.82
N THR A 399 12.11 -13.48 -24.38
CA THR A 399 11.00 -13.07 -25.26
C THR A 399 11.00 -11.58 -25.58
N PHE A 400 11.91 -10.81 -24.98
CA PHE A 400 11.94 -9.34 -25.04
C PHE A 400 12.98 -8.82 -26.04
N ALA A 401 12.73 -7.62 -26.58
CA ALA A 401 13.54 -6.99 -27.62
C ALA A 401 14.37 -5.80 -27.12
N SER A 402 13.96 -5.14 -26.03
CA SER A 402 14.67 -3.97 -25.47
C SER A 402 14.55 -3.92 -23.94
N TRP A 403 15.47 -3.21 -23.27
CA TRP A 403 15.57 -3.17 -21.81
C TRP A 403 16.01 -1.81 -21.25
N ALA A 404 15.47 -1.46 -20.09
CA ALA A 404 16.00 -0.39 -19.25
C ALA A 404 16.50 -0.96 -17.91
N TYR A 405 17.79 -0.76 -17.63
CA TYR A 405 18.45 -1.13 -16.38
C TYR A 405 18.64 0.13 -15.53
N LEU A 406 17.92 0.19 -14.43
CA LEU A 406 17.83 1.37 -13.57
C LEU A 406 18.47 1.08 -12.21
N PRO A 407 19.53 1.81 -11.82
CA PRO A 407 20.16 1.61 -10.52
C PRO A 407 19.24 2.13 -9.40
N LEU A 408 19.02 1.30 -8.39
CA LEU A 408 18.28 1.67 -7.20
C LEU A 408 19.28 2.12 -6.14
N ILE A 409 19.46 3.44 -6.03
CA ILE A 409 20.39 4.07 -5.09
C ILE A 409 19.59 4.87 -4.07
N ALA A 410 19.67 4.47 -2.81
CA ALA A 410 19.08 5.20 -1.68
C ALA A 410 20.19 5.74 -0.80
N SER A 411 20.13 7.04 -0.47
CA SER A 411 21.11 7.70 0.41
C SER A 411 22.57 7.47 0.01
N GLY A 412 22.84 7.41 -1.31
CA GLY A 412 24.16 7.16 -1.89
C GLY A 412 24.63 5.70 -1.83
N ARG A 413 23.80 4.77 -1.36
CA ARG A 413 24.11 3.33 -1.28
C ARG A 413 23.36 2.56 -2.38
N PRO A 414 24.04 1.66 -3.12
CA PRO A 414 23.39 0.79 -4.09
C PRO A 414 22.56 -0.27 -3.37
N VAL A 415 21.24 -0.17 -3.49
CA VAL A 415 20.27 -1.10 -2.88
C VAL A 415 19.98 -2.26 -3.83
N GLY A 416 19.95 -1.99 -5.14
CA GLY A 416 19.53 -2.95 -6.13
C GLY A 416 19.44 -2.41 -7.55
N THR A 417 18.88 -3.18 -8.47
CA THR A 417 18.62 -2.77 -9.85
C THR A 417 17.19 -3.13 -10.22
N CYS A 418 16.47 -2.18 -10.82
CA CYS A 418 15.18 -2.42 -11.46
C CYS A 418 15.42 -2.62 -12.96
N VAL A 419 14.90 -3.72 -13.51
CA VAL A 419 15.02 -4.05 -14.93
C VAL A 419 13.65 -4.07 -15.54
N LEU A 420 13.39 -3.15 -16.46
CA LEU A 420 12.18 -3.13 -17.29
C LEU A 420 12.49 -3.74 -18.66
N ALA A 421 11.59 -4.56 -19.18
CA ALA A 421 11.77 -5.29 -20.43
C ALA A 421 10.55 -5.12 -21.34
N TYR A 422 10.83 -4.85 -22.61
CA TYR A 422 9.80 -4.53 -23.60
C TYR A 422 9.79 -5.59 -24.71
N ALA A 423 8.59 -6.00 -25.13
CA ALA A 423 8.42 -7.05 -26.14
C ALA A 423 8.89 -6.62 -27.54
N GLU A 424 8.80 -5.33 -27.84
CA GLU A 424 9.20 -4.73 -29.11
C GLU A 424 10.44 -3.83 -28.96
N PRO A 425 11.18 -3.54 -30.05
CA PRO A 425 12.24 -2.54 -30.03
C PRO A 425 11.69 -1.19 -29.58
N HIS A 426 12.29 -0.61 -28.54
CA HIS A 426 11.79 0.61 -27.90
C HIS A 426 12.89 1.66 -27.85
N ARG A 427 12.61 2.85 -28.39
CA ARG A 427 13.54 3.99 -28.35
C ARG A 427 13.24 4.87 -27.15
N PHE A 428 14.19 4.94 -26.23
CA PHE A 428 14.04 5.73 -25.01
C PHE A 428 14.39 7.20 -25.27
N ALA A 429 13.38 8.06 -25.37
CA ALA A 429 13.57 9.51 -25.49
C ALA A 429 14.21 10.11 -24.23
N THR A 430 14.84 11.28 -24.33
CA THR A 430 15.54 11.92 -23.18
C THR A 430 14.61 12.16 -21.99
N GLU A 431 13.37 12.54 -22.28
CA GLU A 431 12.32 12.83 -21.32
C GLU A 431 11.87 11.54 -20.61
N GLU A 432 11.65 10.46 -21.36
CA GLU A 432 11.30 9.14 -20.83
C GLU A 432 12.41 8.60 -19.92
N ARG A 433 13.67 8.74 -20.34
CA ARG A 433 14.83 8.34 -19.50
C ARG A 433 14.83 9.10 -18.17
N ALA A 434 14.58 10.41 -18.19
CA ALA A 434 14.52 11.22 -16.97
C ALA A 434 13.43 10.75 -16.01
N VAL A 435 12.26 10.36 -16.54
CA VAL A 435 11.15 9.81 -15.78
C VAL A 435 11.51 8.48 -15.15
N LEU A 436 12.05 7.54 -15.94
CA LEU A 436 12.48 6.24 -15.45
C LEU A 436 13.54 6.36 -14.35
N ILE A 437 14.46 7.33 -14.47
CA ILE A 437 15.47 7.63 -13.44
C ILE A 437 14.82 8.19 -12.17
N CYS A 438 13.88 9.12 -12.29
CA CYS A 438 13.13 9.65 -11.14
C CYS A 438 12.35 8.54 -10.42
N LEU A 439 11.66 7.69 -11.16
CA LEU A 439 10.93 6.54 -10.60
C LEU A 439 11.89 5.55 -9.91
N ALA A 440 13.05 5.27 -10.51
CA ALA A 440 14.07 4.42 -9.89
C ALA A 440 14.55 4.99 -8.54
N GLY A 441 14.67 6.31 -8.42
CA GLY A 441 14.99 6.98 -7.16
C GLY A 441 13.91 6.75 -6.08
N LEU A 442 12.63 6.86 -6.45
CA LEU A 442 11.51 6.60 -5.53
C LEU A 442 11.45 5.13 -5.11
N ILE A 443 11.60 4.21 -6.07
CA ILE A 443 11.64 2.77 -5.84
C ILE A 443 12.80 2.42 -4.91
N ALA A 444 13.98 3.03 -5.12
CA ALA A 444 15.14 2.79 -4.28
C ALA A 444 14.88 3.16 -2.81
N GLN A 445 14.24 4.30 -2.54
CA GLN A 445 13.92 4.74 -1.18
C GLN A 445 12.93 3.80 -0.49
N ALA A 446 11.88 3.38 -1.20
CA ALA A 446 10.91 2.42 -0.67
C ALA A 446 11.55 1.06 -0.42
N LEU A 447 12.39 0.59 -1.33
CA LEU A 447 13.07 -0.69 -1.22
C LEU A 447 14.10 -0.70 -0.07
N ASP A 448 14.87 0.37 0.11
CA ASP A 448 15.82 0.49 1.23
C ASP A 448 15.09 0.45 2.58
N ARG A 449 14.00 1.20 2.70
CA ARG A 449 13.14 1.18 3.89
C ARG A 449 12.60 -0.22 4.17
N ALA A 450 12.06 -0.88 3.16
CA ALA A 450 11.51 -2.24 3.26
C ALA A 450 12.59 -3.27 3.64
N LEU A 451 13.77 -3.23 3.01
CA LEU A 451 14.89 -4.12 3.34
C LEU A 451 15.38 -3.92 4.77
N LEU A 452 15.45 -2.67 5.24
CA LEU A 452 15.82 -2.35 6.63
C LEU A 452 14.78 -2.89 7.61
N PHE A 453 13.49 -2.75 7.30
CA PHE A 453 12.41 -3.28 8.11
C PHE A 453 12.48 -4.82 8.20
N ASP A 454 12.52 -5.51 7.07
CA ASP A 454 12.62 -6.98 6.99
C ASP A 454 13.90 -7.52 7.66
N ALA A 455 15.02 -6.80 7.55
CA ALA A 455 16.27 -7.19 8.21
C ALA A 455 16.15 -7.09 9.73
N LYS A 456 15.58 -5.99 10.23
CA LYS A 456 15.36 -5.84 11.67
C LYS A 456 14.36 -6.90 12.19
N GLN A 457 13.30 -7.19 11.45
CA GLN A 457 12.27 -8.12 11.93
C GLN A 457 12.80 -9.55 11.99
N ARG A 458 13.60 -9.97 11.00
CA ARG A 458 14.33 -11.24 11.06
C ARG A 458 15.33 -11.32 12.20
N LEU A 459 16.00 -10.22 12.55
CA LEU A 459 16.90 -10.18 13.71
C LEU A 459 16.12 -10.32 15.02
N ALA A 460 14.98 -9.65 15.16
CA ALA A 460 14.11 -9.76 16.32
C ALA A 460 13.63 -11.21 16.51
N HIS A 461 13.02 -11.80 15.47
CA HIS A 461 12.55 -13.20 15.53
C HIS A 461 13.71 -14.20 15.75
N GLY A 462 14.84 -14.02 15.06
CA GLY A 462 15.99 -14.91 15.21
C GLY A 462 16.63 -14.86 16.60
N LEU A 463 16.66 -13.68 17.24
CA LEU A 463 17.09 -13.54 18.63
C LEU A 463 16.13 -14.28 19.57
N GLN A 464 14.83 -14.12 19.36
CA GLN A 464 13.79 -14.76 20.16
C GLN A 464 13.83 -16.29 20.05
N GLU A 465 13.93 -16.83 18.83
CA GLU A 465 14.09 -18.27 18.59
C GLU A 465 15.36 -18.83 19.24
N ALA A 466 16.47 -18.09 19.24
CA ALA A 466 17.71 -18.51 19.90
C ALA A 466 17.61 -18.47 21.43
N LEU A 467 16.71 -17.65 21.98
CA LEU A 467 16.49 -17.49 23.41
C LEU A 467 15.39 -18.40 23.96
N LEU A 468 14.73 -19.22 23.15
CA LEU A 468 13.77 -20.25 23.58
C LEU A 468 14.33 -21.66 23.36
N PRO A 469 13.88 -22.69 24.10
CA PRO A 469 14.40 -24.03 23.91
C PRO A 469 13.93 -24.60 22.57
N HIS A 470 14.86 -25.01 21.69
CA HIS A 470 14.52 -25.60 20.39
C HIS A 470 13.73 -26.90 20.49
N THR A 471 14.00 -27.70 21.54
CA THR A 471 13.31 -28.95 21.84
C THR A 471 13.25 -29.16 23.35
N LEU A 472 12.09 -29.62 23.84
CA LEU A 472 11.97 -30.04 25.23
C LEU A 472 12.62 -31.43 25.44
N PRO A 473 13.29 -31.68 26.57
CA PRO A 473 13.88 -32.99 26.85
C PRO A 473 12.81 -34.06 27.06
N SER A 474 13.09 -35.29 26.60
CA SER A 474 12.25 -36.45 26.90
C SER A 474 12.51 -36.94 28.33
N VAL A 475 11.46 -37.02 29.15
CA VAL A 475 11.53 -37.50 30.54
C VAL A 475 10.62 -38.74 30.69
N PRO A 476 11.12 -39.88 31.19
CA PRO A 476 10.29 -41.08 31.35
C PRO A 476 9.04 -40.81 32.21
N GLY A 477 7.87 -41.18 31.69
CA GLY A 477 6.58 -40.98 32.36
C GLY A 477 5.98 -39.57 32.23
N LEU A 478 6.60 -38.69 31.43
CA LEU A 478 6.10 -37.35 31.13
C LEU A 478 6.12 -37.12 29.61
N GLU A 479 4.96 -36.77 29.04
CA GLU A 479 4.84 -36.26 27.68
C GLU A 479 4.76 -34.72 27.75
N SER A 480 5.43 -34.02 26.83
CA SER A 480 5.52 -32.56 26.87
C SER A 480 5.47 -31.98 25.45
N ALA A 481 4.67 -30.93 25.28
CA ALA A 481 4.61 -30.11 24.07
C ALA A 481 4.66 -28.63 24.48
N ALA A 482 5.21 -27.79 23.61
CA ALA A 482 5.18 -26.34 23.76
C ALA A 482 4.87 -25.69 22.41
N ARG A 483 4.20 -24.53 22.45
CA ARG A 483 3.92 -23.70 21.29
C ARG A 483 4.14 -22.26 21.68
N TYR A 484 4.82 -21.53 20.80
CA TYR A 484 5.11 -20.13 21.00
C TYR A 484 4.62 -19.32 19.81
N LEU A 485 3.85 -18.27 20.04
CA LEU A 485 3.40 -17.34 19.01
C LEU A 485 3.86 -15.92 19.36
N PRO A 486 4.74 -15.30 18.56
CA PRO A 486 5.15 -13.94 18.81
C PRO A 486 4.02 -12.94 18.54
N ALA A 487 4.05 -11.77 19.20
CA ALA A 487 3.19 -10.63 18.91
C ALA A 487 3.31 -10.21 17.42
N THR A 488 2.23 -9.68 16.82
CA THR A 488 2.25 -9.28 15.38
C THR A 488 2.46 -7.79 15.16
N ARG A 489 2.36 -6.96 16.21
CA ARG A 489 2.55 -5.52 16.10
C ARG A 489 3.99 -5.13 16.47
N GLY A 490 4.60 -4.36 15.57
CA GLY A 490 5.85 -3.67 15.88
C GLY A 490 7.11 -4.52 15.66
N MET A 491 8.21 -3.92 16.09
CA MET A 491 9.58 -4.41 15.95
C MET A 491 10.05 -5.08 17.24
N GLU A 492 9.12 -5.73 17.92
CA GLU A 492 9.17 -6.00 19.35
C GLU A 492 9.61 -7.45 19.57
N VAL A 493 10.48 -7.67 20.56
CA VAL A 493 11.01 -9.00 20.89
C VAL A 493 10.34 -9.44 22.16
N GLY A 494 9.76 -10.64 22.14
CA GLY A 494 8.91 -11.07 23.24
C GLY A 494 9.61 -11.25 24.59
N GLY A 495 8.84 -10.97 25.65
CA GLY A 495 9.22 -11.15 27.05
C GLY A 495 8.95 -12.55 27.60
N ASP A 496 8.04 -13.28 26.93
CA ASP A 496 7.61 -14.62 27.29
C ASP A 496 8.72 -15.68 27.16
N PHE A 497 8.89 -16.49 28.20
CA PHE A 497 9.78 -17.64 28.19
C PHE A 497 9.18 -18.87 28.83
N TYR A 498 9.67 -20.03 28.39
CA TYR A 498 9.45 -21.30 29.03
C TYR A 498 10.70 -22.16 28.97
N ASP A 499 10.79 -23.13 29.88
CA ASP A 499 11.83 -24.14 29.85
C ASP A 499 11.41 -25.43 30.56
N LEU A 500 11.97 -26.57 30.13
CA LEU A 500 11.83 -27.86 30.79
C LEU A 500 13.22 -28.47 31.03
N VAL A 501 13.50 -28.81 32.28
CA VAL A 501 14.80 -29.31 32.73
C VAL A 501 14.61 -30.69 33.37
N GLY A 502 15.29 -31.71 32.83
CA GLY A 502 15.31 -33.04 33.42
C GLY A 502 16.24 -33.11 34.63
N THR A 503 15.76 -33.64 35.76
CA THR A 503 16.52 -33.78 37.01
C THR A 503 16.47 -35.23 37.50
N GLY A 504 17.28 -36.12 36.91
CA GLY A 504 17.57 -37.45 37.45
C GLY A 504 16.35 -38.31 37.84
N GLY A 505 15.32 -38.37 36.99
CA GLY A 505 14.07 -39.10 37.25
C GLY A 505 12.86 -38.23 37.64
N ALA A 506 13.11 -36.95 37.89
CA ALA A 506 12.11 -35.88 37.99
C ALA A 506 12.31 -34.87 36.85
N ALA A 507 11.38 -33.92 36.72
CA ALA A 507 11.49 -32.79 35.79
C ALA A 507 11.16 -31.48 36.51
N ALA A 508 11.66 -30.36 36.01
CA ALA A 508 11.23 -29.04 36.42
C ALA A 508 10.81 -28.24 35.20
N ALA A 509 9.71 -27.53 35.30
CA ALA A 509 9.23 -26.63 34.26
C ALA A 509 9.18 -25.20 34.80
N VAL A 510 9.46 -24.24 33.93
CA VAL A 510 9.28 -22.82 34.19
C VAL A 510 8.54 -22.19 33.02
N ILE A 511 7.66 -21.26 33.33
CA ILE A 511 7.08 -20.31 32.38
C ILE A 511 7.07 -18.93 33.03
N GLY A 512 7.20 -17.89 32.24
CA GLY A 512 7.15 -16.53 32.74
C GLY A 512 7.07 -15.52 31.61
N ASP A 513 6.83 -14.29 32.01
CA ASP A 513 6.77 -13.13 31.13
C ASP A 513 7.56 -11.98 31.76
N VAL A 514 8.43 -11.35 30.98
CA VAL A 514 9.19 -10.17 31.37
C VAL A 514 8.47 -8.93 30.87
N GLN A 515 8.30 -7.95 31.74
CA GLN A 515 7.65 -6.69 31.39
C GLN A 515 8.27 -6.05 30.12
N GLY A 516 7.41 -5.88 29.12
CA GLY A 516 7.74 -5.19 27.88
C GLY A 516 8.34 -6.10 26.81
N HIS A 517 8.28 -5.63 25.58
CA HIS A 517 8.55 -6.45 24.38
C HIS A 517 9.70 -5.83 23.57
N ASN A 518 10.88 -5.70 24.18
CA ASN A 518 12.06 -5.09 23.53
C ASN A 518 13.32 -5.92 23.74
N VAL A 519 14.41 -5.54 23.06
CA VAL A 519 15.70 -6.26 23.12
C VAL A 519 16.24 -6.41 24.56
N THR A 520 15.99 -5.42 25.43
CA THR A 520 16.39 -5.48 26.84
C THR A 520 15.57 -6.51 27.60
N ALA A 521 14.24 -6.54 27.39
CA ALA A 521 13.35 -7.54 27.97
C ALA A 521 13.74 -8.96 27.51
N ALA A 522 14.03 -9.16 26.23
CA ALA A 522 14.51 -10.42 25.69
C ALA A 522 15.86 -10.86 26.31
N GLY A 523 16.78 -9.92 26.52
CA GLY A 523 18.04 -10.18 27.23
C GLY A 523 17.79 -10.67 28.66
N LEU A 524 16.87 -10.02 29.37
CA LEU A 524 16.50 -10.36 30.74
C LEU A 524 15.80 -11.72 30.83
N MET A 525 14.87 -11.97 29.90
CA MET A 525 14.18 -13.24 29.71
C MET A 525 15.18 -14.40 29.59
N GLY A 526 16.19 -14.25 28.72
CA GLY A 526 17.27 -15.23 28.57
C GLY A 526 18.08 -15.46 29.84
N GLN A 527 18.36 -14.40 30.60
CA GLN A 527 19.08 -14.46 31.89
C GLN A 527 18.24 -15.16 32.97
N VAL A 528 16.97 -14.79 33.13
CA VAL A 528 16.03 -15.40 34.08
C VAL A 528 15.89 -16.90 33.81
N ARG A 529 15.63 -17.28 32.55
CA ARG A 529 15.55 -18.69 32.15
C ARG A 529 16.83 -19.46 32.48
N THR A 530 17.98 -18.89 32.15
CA THR A 530 19.30 -19.51 32.44
C THR A 530 19.54 -19.67 33.93
N ALA A 531 19.16 -18.67 34.73
CA ALA A 531 19.29 -18.70 36.18
C ALA A 531 18.40 -19.77 36.82
N VAL A 532 17.13 -19.83 36.43
CA VAL A 532 16.19 -20.86 36.88
C VAL A 532 16.73 -22.25 36.55
N ARG A 533 17.20 -22.46 35.32
CA ARG A 533 17.83 -23.73 34.90
C ARG A 533 19.05 -24.07 35.76
N ALA A 534 19.92 -23.12 36.05
CA ALA A 534 21.10 -23.32 36.88
C ALA A 534 20.72 -23.70 38.33
N TYR A 535 19.84 -22.94 38.97
CA TYR A 535 19.39 -23.19 40.35
C TYR A 535 18.64 -24.53 40.48
N THR A 536 17.86 -24.88 39.46
CA THR A 536 17.20 -26.18 39.35
C THR A 536 18.20 -27.32 39.30
N THR A 537 19.26 -27.17 38.51
CA THR A 537 20.29 -28.21 38.33
C THR A 537 21.09 -28.45 39.62
N VAL A 538 21.24 -27.42 40.46
CA VAL A 538 21.87 -27.53 41.79
C VAL A 538 20.95 -28.19 42.83
N GLY A 539 19.66 -28.39 42.51
CA GLY A 539 18.71 -29.12 43.35
C GLY A 539 17.98 -28.27 44.38
N GLN A 540 17.92 -26.94 44.20
CA GLN A 540 17.19 -26.05 45.10
C GLN A 540 15.69 -26.36 45.16
N ALA A 541 15.06 -26.00 46.28
CA ALA A 541 13.60 -26.09 46.42
C ALA A 541 12.89 -25.02 45.56
N PRO A 542 11.63 -25.25 45.10
CA PRO A 542 10.89 -24.29 44.27
C PRO A 542 10.90 -22.85 44.79
N GLU A 543 10.64 -22.68 46.08
CA GLU A 543 10.64 -21.39 46.78
C GLU A 543 12.02 -20.71 46.80
N GLU A 544 13.11 -21.50 46.80
CA GLU A 544 14.49 -21.00 46.77
C GLU A 544 14.93 -20.63 45.36
N VAL A 545 14.51 -21.38 44.35
CA VAL A 545 14.73 -21.04 42.94
C VAL A 545 14.09 -19.69 42.62
N MET A 546 12.83 -19.47 43.02
CA MET A 546 12.14 -18.20 42.81
C MET A 546 12.83 -17.06 43.57
N ARG A 547 13.22 -17.27 44.83
CA ARG A 547 13.92 -16.26 45.65
C ARG A 547 15.29 -15.89 45.07
N SER A 548 16.06 -16.87 44.60
CA SER A 548 17.39 -16.64 44.01
C SER A 548 17.27 -15.91 42.67
N THR A 549 16.27 -16.27 41.87
CA THR A 549 15.97 -15.60 40.60
C THR A 549 15.51 -14.16 40.82
N ASN A 550 14.66 -13.90 41.83
CA ASN A 550 14.25 -12.55 42.22
C ASN A 550 15.44 -11.65 42.59
N ARG A 551 16.38 -12.19 43.39
CA ARG A 551 17.60 -11.47 43.78
C ARG A 551 18.51 -11.17 42.60
N LEU A 552 18.71 -12.16 41.72
CA LEU A 552 19.47 -11.93 40.49
C LEU A 552 18.87 -10.80 39.67
N LEU A 553 17.54 -10.76 39.53
CA LEU A 553 16.85 -9.73 38.74
C LEU A 553 17.10 -8.33 39.30
N LEU A 554 17.06 -8.19 40.63
CA LEU A 554 17.37 -6.94 41.33
C LEU A 554 18.85 -6.54 41.21
N ASP A 555 19.76 -7.51 41.32
CA ASP A 555 21.21 -7.28 41.22
C ASP A 555 21.63 -6.86 39.81
N LEU A 556 20.91 -7.31 38.79
CA LEU A 556 21.11 -6.88 37.39
C LEU A 556 20.73 -5.40 37.18
N GLY A 557 20.00 -4.78 38.11
CA GLY A 557 19.61 -3.37 38.04
C GLY A 557 18.69 -3.07 36.86
N ALA A 558 17.95 -4.07 36.38
CA ALA A 558 16.92 -3.85 35.37
C ALA A 558 15.70 -3.20 36.05
N ASP A 559 15.25 -2.05 35.55
CA ASP A 559 13.97 -1.42 35.96
C ASP A 559 12.74 -2.22 35.43
N LEU A 560 12.92 -3.52 35.20
CA LEU A 560 11.93 -4.44 34.64
C LEU A 560 11.64 -5.54 35.66
N PHE A 561 10.38 -5.96 35.70
CA PHE A 561 9.92 -7.08 36.53
C PHE A 561 9.43 -8.24 35.66
N ALA A 562 9.31 -9.42 36.26
CA ALA A 562 8.86 -10.61 35.55
C ALA A 562 7.80 -11.39 36.33
N SER A 563 6.75 -11.81 35.64
CA SER A 563 5.88 -12.88 36.11
C SER A 563 6.57 -14.22 35.90
N CYS A 564 6.44 -15.15 36.84
CA CYS A 564 7.05 -16.46 36.71
C CYS A 564 6.29 -17.53 37.50
N LEU A 565 6.14 -18.70 36.91
CA LEU A 565 5.64 -19.91 37.54
C LEU A 565 6.69 -21.00 37.37
N TYR A 566 7.21 -21.49 38.48
CA TYR A 566 8.16 -22.60 38.52
C TYR A 566 7.52 -23.81 39.17
N LEU A 567 7.79 -24.99 38.63
CA LEU A 567 7.31 -26.24 39.21
C LEU A 567 8.31 -27.38 39.07
N ARG A 568 8.30 -28.28 40.05
CA ARG A 568 9.05 -29.53 40.05
C ARG A 568 8.08 -30.71 40.05
N LEU A 569 8.21 -31.57 39.05
CA LEU A 569 7.40 -32.75 38.78
C LEU A 569 8.15 -34.02 39.16
N ASP A 570 7.55 -34.82 40.04
CA ASP A 570 7.94 -36.19 40.32
C ASP A 570 6.90 -37.13 39.68
N PRO A 571 7.16 -37.63 38.45
CA PRO A 571 6.23 -38.50 37.75
C PRO A 571 6.07 -39.86 38.42
N VAL A 572 7.08 -40.32 39.18
CA VAL A 572 7.03 -41.60 39.89
C VAL A 572 6.10 -41.54 41.10
N ARG A 573 6.14 -40.43 41.85
CA ARG A 573 5.28 -40.22 43.02
C ARG A 573 3.93 -39.58 42.68
N GLY A 574 3.73 -39.12 41.44
CA GLY A 574 2.54 -38.38 41.04
C GLY A 574 2.38 -37.08 41.81
N ARG A 575 3.47 -36.32 41.97
CA ARG A 575 3.48 -35.07 42.76
C ARG A 575 4.11 -33.93 41.98
N ALA A 576 3.51 -32.76 42.09
CA ALA A 576 4.05 -31.50 41.60
C ALA A 576 4.18 -30.52 42.76
N VAL A 577 5.32 -29.84 42.88
CA VAL A 577 5.51 -28.73 43.83
C VAL A 577 5.74 -27.47 43.03
N MET A 578 4.88 -26.46 43.20
CA MET A 578 4.84 -25.25 42.38
C MET A 578 5.06 -24.01 43.23
N SER A 579 5.70 -23.00 42.66
CA SER A 579 5.85 -21.67 43.26
C SER A 579 5.61 -20.59 42.21
N ARG A 580 4.85 -19.55 42.57
CA ARG A 580 4.30 -18.56 41.65
C ARG A 580 4.66 -17.14 42.06
N ALA A 581 5.09 -16.33 41.11
CA ALA A 581 5.39 -14.90 41.23
C ALA A 581 4.53 -14.13 40.23
N GLY A 582 3.35 -13.67 40.66
CA GLY A 582 2.41 -12.88 39.84
C GLY A 582 1.87 -13.52 38.53
N HIS A 583 2.36 -14.67 38.11
CA HIS A 583 1.97 -15.35 36.86
C HIS A 583 0.54 -15.92 36.92
N PRO A 584 -0.16 -16.08 35.78
CA PRO A 584 -1.46 -16.74 35.73
C PRO A 584 -1.47 -18.16 36.36
N PRO A 585 -2.58 -18.59 36.98
CA PRO A 585 -2.69 -19.90 37.60
C PRO A 585 -2.77 -21.02 36.54
N PRO A 586 -2.05 -22.14 36.69
CA PRO A 586 -2.07 -23.21 35.69
C PRO A 586 -3.38 -23.99 35.72
N LEU A 587 -3.74 -24.60 34.59
CA LEU A 587 -4.92 -25.46 34.47
C LEU A 587 -4.54 -26.94 34.61
N LEU A 588 -5.30 -27.68 35.41
CA LEU A 588 -5.17 -29.13 35.57
C LEU A 588 -6.40 -29.83 35.01
N ARG A 589 -6.23 -30.62 33.95
CA ARG A 589 -7.23 -31.58 33.48
C ARG A 589 -6.96 -32.94 34.11
N ARG A 590 -7.94 -33.48 34.82
CA ARG A 590 -7.88 -34.82 35.39
C ARG A 590 -8.26 -35.89 34.36
N PRO A 591 -7.93 -37.17 34.62
CA PRO A 591 -8.31 -38.28 33.73
C PRO A 591 -9.82 -38.44 33.55
N ASP A 592 -10.64 -37.90 34.47
CA ASP A 592 -12.10 -37.87 34.34
C ASP A 592 -12.61 -36.75 33.41
N GLY A 593 -11.70 -36.04 32.74
CA GLY A 593 -11.98 -34.93 31.84
C GLY A 593 -12.26 -33.60 32.54
N ARG A 594 -12.32 -33.56 33.88
CA ARG A 594 -12.60 -32.32 34.61
C ARG A 594 -11.37 -31.41 34.61
N VAL A 595 -11.57 -30.16 34.17
CA VAL A 595 -10.56 -29.11 34.21
C VAL A 595 -10.74 -28.27 35.48
N ARG A 596 -9.64 -27.97 36.17
CA ARG A 596 -9.62 -27.13 37.36
C ARG A 596 -8.46 -26.14 37.29
N VAL A 597 -8.75 -24.86 37.56
CA VAL A 597 -7.74 -23.84 37.82
C VAL A 597 -7.04 -24.15 39.15
N LEU A 598 -5.72 -24.24 39.15
CA LEU A 598 -4.95 -24.46 40.37
C LEU A 598 -4.74 -23.13 41.10
N ASP A 599 -5.42 -22.97 42.23
CA ASP A 599 -5.21 -21.83 43.12
C ASP A 599 -3.90 -22.04 43.90
N LEU A 600 -2.85 -21.35 43.46
CA LEU A 600 -1.50 -21.40 44.03
C LEU A 600 -1.24 -20.13 44.84
N ALA A 601 -0.86 -20.30 46.10
CA ALA A 601 -0.29 -19.21 46.89
C ALA A 601 0.92 -18.63 46.16
N GLY A 602 0.91 -17.32 45.92
CA GLY A 602 1.93 -16.63 45.12
C GLY A 602 2.56 -15.47 45.86
N GLY A 603 3.75 -15.07 45.39
CA GLY A 603 4.41 -13.82 45.77
C GLY A 603 4.23 -12.72 44.72
N PRO A 604 4.75 -11.50 44.97
CA PRO A 604 4.76 -10.40 43.99
C PRO A 604 5.58 -10.77 42.74
N LEU A 605 5.50 -9.97 41.66
CA LEU A 605 6.36 -10.19 40.50
C LEU A 605 7.84 -10.17 40.91
N LEU A 606 8.67 -10.94 40.19
CA LEU A 606 10.11 -10.94 40.38
C LEU A 606 10.65 -9.54 40.03
N GLY A 607 11.65 -9.06 40.76
CA GLY A 607 12.30 -7.76 40.51
C GLY A 607 11.70 -6.58 41.26
N ILE A 608 10.62 -6.78 42.03
CA ILE A 608 9.97 -5.71 42.81
C ILE A 608 10.57 -5.55 44.21
N ASP A 609 10.69 -6.65 44.95
CA ASP A 609 11.10 -6.63 46.37
C ASP A 609 12.08 -7.77 46.67
N GLY A 610 13.29 -7.44 47.11
CA GLY A 610 14.33 -8.43 47.46
C GLY A 610 14.02 -9.27 48.70
N GLY A 611 13.07 -8.81 49.54
CA GLY A 611 12.55 -9.52 50.70
C GLY A 611 11.36 -10.43 50.41
N ALA A 612 10.88 -10.48 49.16
CA ALA A 612 9.68 -11.23 48.79
C ALA A 612 9.77 -12.73 49.12
N VAL A 613 8.64 -13.29 49.57
CA VAL A 613 8.48 -14.72 49.85
C VAL A 613 7.59 -15.33 48.78
N TYR A 614 8.03 -16.47 48.25
CA TYR A 614 7.34 -17.24 47.23
C TYR A 614 6.94 -18.59 47.81
N PRO A 615 5.69 -18.77 48.28
CA PRO A 615 5.24 -20.03 48.85
C PRO A 615 5.31 -21.18 47.83
N ALA A 616 5.55 -22.39 48.34
CA ALA A 616 5.46 -23.61 47.55
C ALA A 616 4.13 -24.33 47.85
N THR A 617 3.43 -24.75 46.80
CA THR A 617 2.16 -25.49 46.89
C THR A 617 2.35 -26.88 46.29
N GLU A 618 1.97 -27.91 47.04
CA GLU A 618 2.02 -29.29 46.56
C GLU A 618 0.67 -29.71 45.95
N VAL A 619 0.72 -30.30 44.76
CA VAL A 619 -0.44 -30.77 44.01
C VAL A 619 -0.22 -32.24 43.61
N GLY A 620 -1.20 -33.10 43.93
CA GLY A 620 -1.20 -34.49 43.47
C GLY A 620 -1.63 -34.61 42.02
N LEU A 621 -0.87 -35.38 41.24
CA LEU A 621 -1.13 -35.70 39.84
C LEU A 621 -1.41 -37.19 39.71
N SER A 622 -2.56 -37.54 39.14
CA SER A 622 -2.88 -38.93 38.80
C SER A 622 -2.32 -39.26 37.41
N PRO A 623 -1.96 -40.53 37.12
CA PRO A 623 -1.61 -40.92 35.75
C PRO A 623 -2.70 -40.50 34.76
N GLY A 624 -2.31 -39.89 33.64
CA GLY A 624 -3.22 -39.32 32.65
C GLY A 624 -3.70 -37.89 32.96
N SER A 625 -3.19 -37.24 34.02
CA SER A 625 -3.40 -35.80 34.23
C SER A 625 -2.63 -34.96 33.22
N LEU A 626 -3.28 -33.91 32.71
CA LEU A 626 -2.69 -32.89 31.84
C LEU A 626 -2.59 -31.57 32.59
N LEU A 627 -1.37 -31.03 32.68
CA LEU A 627 -1.08 -29.72 33.25
C LEU A 627 -0.76 -28.73 32.13
N VAL A 628 -1.47 -27.61 32.10
CA VAL A 628 -1.29 -26.55 31.10
C VAL A 628 -0.76 -25.29 31.78
N LEU A 629 0.41 -24.86 31.32
CA LEU A 629 1.03 -23.58 31.67
C LEU A 629 0.83 -22.65 30.47
N TYR A 630 0.59 -21.37 30.71
CA TYR A 630 0.33 -20.40 29.65
C TYR A 630 0.67 -18.99 30.13
N THR A 631 1.06 -18.12 29.22
CA THR A 631 1.20 -16.68 29.46
C THR A 631 -0.11 -15.94 29.26
N ASP A 632 -0.20 -14.71 29.78
CA ASP A 632 -1.41 -13.89 29.73
C ASP A 632 -1.88 -13.62 28.30
N GLY A 633 -1.00 -13.51 27.30
CA GLY A 633 -1.38 -13.34 25.90
C GLY A 633 -2.31 -14.43 25.33
N LEU A 634 -2.38 -15.62 25.94
CA LEU A 634 -3.38 -16.65 25.56
C LEU A 634 -4.80 -16.25 25.97
N VAL A 635 -4.96 -15.61 27.12
CA VAL A 635 -6.25 -15.32 27.77
C VAL A 635 -6.65 -13.85 27.67
N GLU A 636 -5.70 -12.92 27.64
CA GLU A 636 -5.96 -11.49 27.58
C GLU A 636 -6.35 -11.03 26.17
N SER A 637 -7.45 -10.29 26.09
CA SER A 637 -7.99 -9.69 24.88
C SER A 637 -8.61 -8.35 25.24
N PRO A 638 -8.44 -7.29 24.41
CA PRO A 638 -9.13 -6.04 24.62
C PRO A 638 -10.65 -6.24 24.77
N GLY A 639 -11.20 -5.81 25.91
CA GLY A 639 -12.64 -5.88 26.18
C GLY A 639 -13.16 -7.25 26.65
N THR A 640 -12.30 -8.22 26.94
CA THR A 640 -12.70 -9.52 27.54
C THR A 640 -12.29 -9.57 29.01
N ASP A 641 -13.16 -10.08 29.87
CA ASP A 641 -12.85 -10.30 31.29
C ASP A 641 -11.92 -11.52 31.47
N PHE A 642 -10.94 -11.42 32.37
CA PHE A 642 -9.94 -12.46 32.58
C PHE A 642 -10.54 -13.78 33.10
N GLU A 643 -11.53 -13.73 34.01
CA GLU A 643 -12.17 -14.93 34.54
C GLU A 643 -13.00 -15.62 33.46
N GLU A 644 -13.67 -14.84 32.60
CA GLU A 644 -14.43 -15.35 31.46
C GLU A 644 -13.51 -16.04 30.42
N ALA A 645 -12.38 -15.42 30.11
CA ALA A 645 -11.37 -15.98 29.21
C ALA A 645 -10.79 -17.29 29.76
N LEU A 646 -10.51 -17.34 31.07
CA LEU A 646 -10.00 -18.54 31.74
C LEU A 646 -11.04 -19.68 31.74
N ALA A 647 -12.31 -19.35 31.99
CA ALA A 647 -13.40 -20.33 31.91
C ALA A 647 -13.59 -20.85 30.48
N ALA A 648 -13.42 -20.00 29.46
CA ALA A 648 -13.46 -20.40 28.06
C ALA A 648 -12.31 -21.35 27.71
N LEU A 649 -11.08 -21.06 28.17
CA LEU A 649 -9.92 -21.94 27.99
C LEU A 649 -10.16 -23.31 28.66
N GLY A 650 -10.73 -23.33 29.87
CA GLY A 650 -11.08 -24.57 30.57
C GLY A 650 -12.15 -25.41 29.86
N ARG A 651 -13.20 -24.76 29.31
CA ARG A 651 -14.21 -25.45 28.48
C ARG A 651 -13.58 -26.07 27.24
N ARG A 652 -12.70 -25.33 26.57
CA ARG A 652 -12.04 -25.79 25.35
C ARG A 652 -11.12 -26.98 25.60
N LEU A 653 -10.37 -26.98 26.71
CA LEU A 653 -9.60 -28.14 27.15
C LEU A 653 -10.48 -29.37 27.45
N THR A 654 -11.72 -29.16 27.88
CA THR A 654 -12.67 -30.26 28.11
C THR A 654 -13.16 -30.82 26.77
N GLU A 655 -13.47 -29.95 25.80
CA GLU A 655 -13.97 -30.31 24.47
C GLU A 655 -12.93 -31.02 23.59
N LEU A 656 -11.66 -30.60 23.67
CA LEU A 656 -10.56 -31.18 22.91
C LEU A 656 -10.24 -32.63 23.34
N GLY A 657 -10.69 -33.06 24.52
CA GLY A 657 -10.60 -34.46 24.95
C GLY A 657 -9.17 -34.98 25.11
N ASP A 658 -8.93 -36.20 24.62
CA ASP A 658 -7.65 -36.92 24.74
C ASP A 658 -6.84 -36.88 23.42
N LEU A 659 -6.87 -35.74 22.72
CA LEU A 659 -6.01 -35.52 21.55
C LEU A 659 -4.52 -35.67 21.93
N PRO A 660 -3.65 -36.07 20.98
CA PRO A 660 -2.20 -36.02 21.16
C PRO A 660 -1.75 -34.62 21.60
N LEU A 661 -0.73 -34.52 22.48
CA LEU A 661 -0.38 -33.24 23.09
C LEU A 661 0.00 -32.15 22.09
N ASP A 662 0.67 -32.50 21.00
CA ASP A 662 1.00 -31.56 19.94
C ASP A 662 -0.25 -30.98 19.26
N GLU A 663 -1.22 -31.82 18.92
CA GLU A 663 -2.48 -31.37 18.31
C GLU A 663 -3.32 -30.55 19.28
N LEU A 664 -3.29 -30.90 20.58
CA LEU A 664 -3.94 -30.15 21.64
C LEU A 664 -3.32 -28.77 21.78
N ALA A 665 -1.99 -28.66 21.83
CA ALA A 665 -1.29 -27.38 21.91
C ALA A 665 -1.59 -26.49 20.68
N ASP A 666 -1.54 -27.07 19.48
CA ASP A 666 -1.91 -26.37 18.23
C ASP A 666 -3.36 -25.89 18.24
N ALA A 667 -4.29 -26.71 18.73
CA ALA A 667 -5.69 -26.34 18.83
C ALA A 667 -5.92 -25.18 19.82
N LEU A 668 -5.21 -25.16 20.95
CA LEU A 668 -5.32 -24.10 21.95
C LEU A 668 -4.91 -22.75 21.38
N VAL A 669 -3.78 -22.68 20.67
CA VAL A 669 -3.26 -21.40 20.13
C VAL A 669 -3.94 -20.95 18.84
N ARG A 670 -4.63 -21.86 18.11
CA ARG A 670 -5.23 -21.59 16.79
C ARG A 670 -6.11 -20.32 16.69
N PRO A 671 -7.02 -20.01 17.64
CA PRO A 671 -7.85 -18.80 17.52
C PRO A 671 -7.02 -17.52 17.55
N ARG A 672 -5.90 -17.54 18.28
CA ARG A 672 -4.97 -16.41 18.39
C ARG A 672 -4.01 -16.36 17.20
N ALA A 673 -3.61 -17.51 16.68
CA ALA A 673 -2.82 -17.59 15.45
C ALA A 673 -3.57 -17.01 14.24
N ALA A 674 -4.89 -17.17 14.19
CA ALA A 674 -5.75 -16.66 13.12
C ALA A 674 -6.10 -15.16 13.25
N ALA A 675 -5.78 -14.52 14.38
CA ALA A 675 -6.03 -13.10 14.56
C ALA A 675 -5.01 -12.26 13.76
N GLU A 676 -5.50 -11.28 12.99
CA GLU A 676 -4.65 -10.36 12.22
C GLU A 676 -3.70 -9.54 13.12
N HIS A 677 -4.12 -9.28 14.37
CA HIS A 677 -3.39 -8.45 15.32
C HIS A 677 -3.29 -9.14 16.68
N ARG A 678 -2.06 -9.49 17.10
CA ARG A 678 -1.71 -9.92 18.46
C ARG A 678 -0.94 -8.81 19.14
N LEU A 679 -1.44 -8.38 20.30
CA LEU A 679 -0.85 -7.32 21.11
C LEU A 679 0.31 -7.84 21.98
N ASP A 680 0.32 -9.14 22.26
CA ASP A 680 1.30 -9.77 23.13
C ASP A 680 1.73 -11.14 22.60
N ASP A 681 2.82 -11.66 23.16
CA ASP A 681 3.31 -13.00 22.90
C ASP A 681 2.46 -14.07 23.59
N ILE A 682 2.59 -15.32 23.14
CA ILE A 682 1.86 -16.46 23.70
C ILE A 682 2.83 -17.61 23.82
N ALA A 683 2.93 -18.20 25.03
CA ALA A 683 3.72 -19.39 25.32
C ALA A 683 2.90 -20.53 25.94
#